data_AF-A0A8J2N6A3-F1
#
_entry.id   AF-A0A8J2N6A3-F1
#
_cell.length_a   1.000
_cell.length_b   1.000
_cell.length_c   1.000
_cell.angle_alpha   90.00
_cell.angle_beta   90.00
_cell.angle_gamma   90.00
#
_symmetry.space_group_name_H-M   'P 1'
#
loop_
_entity.id
_entity.type
_entity.pdbx_description
1 polymer ?
#
loop_
_entity_poly.entity_id
_entity_poly.type
_entity_poly.pdbx_seq_one_letter_code
_entity_poly.pdbx_strand_id
1 'polypeptide(L)'
;MAITAWESKVAAKQQAGRDKIPKEWLLPASVMNLLRVPLPEHPNRIIEMDIPRQSGILSEKELNITEKYTVEELLEQLRKGVLSSLEVTIAFSKRAAMAQQLLSCLTETYFPEAQDRARFLDSERAAGRLVGPLHGLPISVKDGFQIAGTAATIGFVSFLDHALSEKNSPLVEILLELGAVVYVKTNIPQTLMANSHNNIFGRTLNPHNTALTAGGSSGGEGALIAFRGSPLGIGTDIAGSIRIPSLCCGTYGFKPSTARIPFGGQPSPVRDGMSFFEPSAGPLANDIQALRILCRSVLSTRPAMYDATALDVPWRDLEVPPSAPKLRLGLLTEDSAFPLHPPVKRALAQAVRALEAKGHQVVPISPLRAQVSNALALGFAYFGLDEPPAHIAASGEPLVPSVIQAMQTFGSFKCDFLADCEGLQGIPRVAALNVKRESIADEWRKVWRDERLDAVIGPAAQNTAVAHDTYGLPPYTLLLNVLDYPACIIPFGKASSALDAEHFTMGSDQVGPSCTVERYSLLLVTSHHHYQFTFLLPLRNLEQHSNMGSTSIAMRPWISVESWGPDRLDVVGIGMDDQMYRKRFDRGDGGWKPSVDAAWEPLSGKFKQIPAAISWSFGRLDIFGIGLNNQMYYKAWGNNRKTGGSWIVSDWQSIEGGFKSPPVPVSWGNGRIDLFGIGMDDQMYRKVYGGQWSPGGWEPLTGKFKSPPAAVSWGSDRLDVFGIGLDDQMYHRAWESKAWTTSSWTPMTGKFKSQPIVVSWGQGRLDVFGIGMDDQMYHKAYNGTNWVTKEWKGINGKFKSVPSAVSWGQGRIDVFGIGLDDQMYHKAYDNGGWVGDWKGIGGKFKSAPAAVSWGKGRIDVFGIGMDDGVWQQYYSNNAWASKWGGLGGKFKTF
;
A
#
# COMPACT_ATOMS: atom_id res chain seq x y z
N MET A 1 -13.15 42.88 31.80
CA MET A 1 -12.57 41.83 32.67
C MET A 1 -11.05 41.98 32.62
N ALA A 2 -10.31 41.44 33.60
CA ALA A 2 -8.86 41.31 33.43
C ALA A 2 -8.59 40.20 32.42
N ILE A 3 -7.69 40.44 31.45
CA ILE A 3 -7.30 39.42 30.45
C ILE A 3 -6.45 38.38 31.18
N THR A 4 -6.79 37.10 31.03
CA THR A 4 -6.06 35.99 31.63
C THR A 4 -4.72 35.73 30.92
N ALA A 5 -3.85 34.95 31.56
CA ALA A 5 -2.55 34.60 30.99
C ALA A 5 -2.67 33.82 29.67
N TRP A 6 -3.68 32.95 29.52
CA TRP A 6 -3.88 32.16 28.30
C TRP A 6 -4.45 33.00 27.16
N GLU A 7 -5.45 33.87 27.44
CA GLU A 7 -6.01 34.81 26.45
C GLU A 7 -4.93 35.73 25.87
N SER A 8 -3.97 36.15 26.71
CA SER A 8 -2.83 36.98 26.29
C SER A 8 -1.91 36.26 25.29
N LYS A 9 -1.59 34.97 25.53
CA LYS A 9 -0.80 34.14 24.60
C LYS A 9 -1.56 33.91 23.29
N VAL A 10 -2.85 33.62 23.37
CA VAL A 10 -3.75 33.45 22.22
C VAL A 10 -3.80 34.71 21.37
N ALA A 11 -4.03 35.88 21.98
CA ALA A 11 -4.10 37.16 21.27
C ALA A 11 -2.79 37.47 20.52
N ALA A 12 -1.63 37.25 21.17
CA ALA A 12 -0.32 37.39 20.54
C ALA A 12 -0.12 36.42 19.36
N LYS A 13 -0.49 35.13 19.52
CA LYS A 13 -0.39 34.12 18.46
C LYS A 13 -1.29 34.45 17.26
N GLN A 14 -2.53 34.85 17.50
CA GLN A 14 -3.45 35.29 16.45
C GLN A 14 -2.95 36.54 15.74
N GLN A 15 -2.38 37.50 16.47
CA GLN A 15 -1.86 38.72 15.87
C GLN A 15 -0.67 38.43 14.96
N ALA A 16 0.31 37.64 15.42
CA ALA A 16 1.41 37.17 14.57
C ALA A 16 0.93 36.40 13.33
N GLY A 17 -0.16 35.64 13.44
CA GLY A 17 -0.81 34.98 12.29
C GLY A 17 -1.46 35.95 11.29
N ARG A 18 -2.03 37.06 11.77
CA ARG A 18 -2.59 38.14 10.92
C ARG A 18 -1.47 38.94 10.24
N ASP A 19 -0.40 39.28 10.96
CA ASP A 19 0.71 40.08 10.46
C ASP A 19 1.56 39.36 9.39
N LYS A 20 1.45 38.03 9.31
CA LYS A 20 2.00 37.21 8.21
C LYS A 20 1.21 37.30 6.89
N ILE A 21 0.05 37.95 6.83
CA ILE A 21 -0.72 38.13 5.59
C ILE A 21 -0.29 39.44 4.91
N PRO A 22 0.22 39.41 3.66
CA PRO A 22 0.55 40.63 2.90
C PRO A 22 -0.65 41.56 2.77
N LYS A 23 -0.43 42.87 2.86
CA LYS A 23 -1.50 43.88 2.91
C LYS A 23 -2.33 43.90 1.62
N GLU A 24 -1.68 43.61 0.50
CA GLU A 24 -2.24 43.43 -0.83
C GLU A 24 -3.10 42.17 -0.99
N TRP A 25 -3.09 41.24 -0.02
CA TRP A 25 -3.92 40.02 0.00
C TRP A 25 -5.01 40.09 1.10
N LEU A 26 -5.16 41.24 1.77
CA LEU A 26 -6.28 41.50 2.66
C LEU A 26 -7.55 41.74 1.85
N LEU A 27 -8.68 41.22 2.33
CA LEU A 27 -9.97 41.38 1.66
C LEU A 27 -10.42 42.84 1.67
N PRO A 28 -10.83 43.42 0.53
CA PRO A 28 -11.30 44.79 0.48
C PRO A 28 -12.64 44.93 1.20
N ALA A 29 -12.91 46.13 1.74
CA ALA A 29 -14.16 46.42 2.43
C ALA A 29 -15.40 46.17 1.55
N SER A 30 -15.28 46.29 0.22
CA SER A 30 -16.33 45.93 -0.75
C SER A 30 -16.76 44.46 -0.64
N VAL A 31 -15.83 43.53 -0.40
CA VAL A 31 -16.13 42.12 -0.16
C VAL A 31 -16.67 41.90 1.25
N MET A 32 -16.05 42.51 2.26
CA MET A 32 -16.46 42.33 3.66
C MET A 32 -17.91 42.79 3.90
N ASN A 33 -18.35 43.85 3.22
CA ASN A 33 -19.71 44.37 3.29
C ASN A 33 -20.78 43.46 2.64
N LEU A 34 -20.39 42.43 1.87
CA LEU A 34 -21.32 41.42 1.31
C LEU A 34 -21.61 40.30 2.31
N LEU A 35 -20.81 40.18 3.37
CA LEU A 35 -20.88 39.09 4.33
C LEU A 35 -21.79 39.45 5.51
N ARG A 36 -22.70 38.53 5.86
CA ARG A 36 -23.47 38.63 7.10
C ARG A 36 -22.58 38.18 8.26
N VAL A 37 -22.22 39.12 9.13
CA VAL A 37 -21.38 38.88 10.31
C VAL A 37 -22.22 38.90 11.60
N PRO A 38 -21.92 38.05 12.61
CA PRO A 38 -20.81 37.10 12.69
C PRO A 38 -20.93 35.93 11.71
N LEU A 39 -19.83 35.61 11.01
CA LEU A 39 -19.80 34.52 10.02
C LEU A 39 -20.26 33.15 10.58
N PRO A 40 -19.93 32.74 11.83
CA PRO A 40 -20.38 31.47 12.38
C PRO A 40 -21.90 31.40 12.63
N GLU A 41 -22.58 32.54 12.76
CA GLU A 41 -23.99 32.63 13.15
C GLU A 41 -24.93 32.84 11.95
N HIS A 42 -24.39 33.28 10.81
CA HIS A 42 -25.17 33.60 9.62
C HIS A 42 -24.68 32.80 8.41
N PRO A 43 -25.58 32.18 7.62
CA PRO A 43 -25.17 31.31 6.53
C PRO A 43 -24.69 32.12 5.32
N ASN A 44 -23.38 32.28 5.17
CA ASN A 44 -22.73 32.84 3.98
C ASN A 44 -22.19 31.71 3.08
N ARG A 45 -22.29 31.90 1.76
CA ARG A 45 -22.10 30.84 0.75
C ARG A 45 -20.83 31.12 -0.05
N ILE A 46 -19.69 31.04 0.64
CA ILE A 46 -18.42 31.64 0.25
C ILE A 46 -17.92 31.17 -1.14
N ILE A 47 -18.20 29.92 -1.52
CA ILE A 47 -17.90 29.39 -2.87
C ILE A 47 -18.85 29.98 -3.93
N GLU A 48 -20.16 30.03 -3.66
CA GLU A 48 -21.18 30.55 -4.59
C GLU A 48 -21.10 32.07 -4.79
N MET A 49 -20.58 32.79 -3.80
CA MET A 49 -20.33 34.23 -3.87
C MET A 49 -19.10 34.58 -4.74
N ASP A 50 -18.35 33.61 -5.25
CA ASP A 50 -17.15 33.78 -6.10
C ASP A 50 -16.18 34.87 -5.57
N ILE A 51 -15.97 34.87 -4.25
CA ILE A 51 -15.11 35.84 -3.56
C ILE A 51 -13.69 35.95 -4.17
N PRO A 52 -13.04 34.87 -4.66
CA PRO A 52 -11.78 34.94 -5.40
C PRO A 52 -11.79 35.90 -6.59
N ARG A 53 -12.91 36.01 -7.31
CA ARG A 53 -13.07 36.91 -8.46
C ARG A 53 -13.57 38.29 -8.05
N GLN A 54 -14.44 38.37 -7.04
CA GLN A 54 -14.98 39.65 -6.55
C GLN A 54 -13.98 40.48 -5.72
N SER A 55 -12.91 39.88 -5.19
CA SER A 55 -11.91 40.59 -4.39
C SER A 55 -10.90 41.43 -5.20
N GLY A 56 -10.68 41.08 -6.47
CA GLY A 56 -9.61 41.67 -7.29
C GLY A 56 -8.17 41.28 -6.89
N ILE A 57 -7.99 40.40 -5.89
CA ILE A 57 -6.66 40.00 -5.36
C ILE A 57 -5.95 39.03 -6.32
N LEU A 58 -6.70 38.15 -6.98
CA LEU A 58 -6.19 37.23 -7.99
C LEU A 58 -6.43 37.80 -9.39
N SER A 59 -5.38 37.81 -10.21
CA SER A 59 -5.47 38.04 -11.65
C SER A 59 -6.16 36.87 -12.36
N GLU A 60 -6.59 37.08 -13.62
CA GLU A 60 -7.24 36.02 -14.40
C GLU A 60 -6.33 34.79 -14.59
N LYS A 61 -5.01 34.96 -14.68
CA LYS A 61 -4.05 33.84 -14.69
C LYS A 61 -4.05 33.06 -13.36
N GLU A 62 -4.07 33.75 -12.22
CA GLU A 62 -4.06 33.10 -10.89
C GLU A 62 -5.39 32.40 -10.56
N LEU A 63 -6.52 32.96 -11.03
CA LEU A 63 -7.82 32.29 -11.02
C LEU A 63 -7.76 31.03 -11.89
N ASN A 64 -7.27 31.13 -13.13
CA ASN A 64 -7.11 29.98 -14.02
C ASN A 64 -6.22 28.87 -13.43
N ILE A 65 -5.11 29.22 -12.78
CA ILE A 65 -4.23 28.28 -12.07
C ILE A 65 -4.97 27.51 -10.97
N THR A 66 -5.80 28.20 -10.18
CA THR A 66 -6.50 27.61 -9.02
C THR A 66 -7.83 26.92 -9.37
N GLU A 67 -8.37 27.16 -10.57
CA GLU A 67 -9.71 26.72 -10.97
C GLU A 67 -9.72 25.66 -12.10
N LYS A 68 -8.87 25.80 -13.12
CA LYS A 68 -8.98 25.05 -14.38
C LYS A 68 -8.19 23.73 -14.46
N TYR A 69 -7.29 23.47 -13.51
CA TYR A 69 -6.42 22.29 -13.53
C TYR A 69 -6.73 21.31 -12.38
N THR A 70 -6.66 20.01 -12.68
CA THR A 70 -6.43 18.94 -11.69
C THR A 70 -4.97 18.92 -11.22
N VAL A 71 -4.66 18.15 -10.18
CA VAL A 71 -3.26 18.00 -9.72
C VAL A 71 -2.36 17.39 -10.79
N GLU A 72 -2.86 16.44 -11.58
CA GLU A 72 -2.11 15.79 -12.66
C GLU A 72 -1.77 16.79 -13.79
N GLU A 73 -2.74 17.59 -14.21
CA GLU A 73 -2.53 18.61 -15.25
C GLU A 73 -1.61 19.74 -14.76
N LEU A 74 -1.73 20.16 -13.50
CA LEU A 74 -0.90 21.21 -12.91
C LEU A 74 0.57 20.77 -12.82
N LEU A 75 0.83 19.54 -12.37
CA LEU A 75 2.16 18.93 -12.41
C LEU A 75 2.72 18.85 -13.84
N GLU A 76 1.88 18.55 -14.83
CA GLU A 76 2.30 18.51 -16.24
C GLU A 76 2.63 19.91 -16.81
N GLN A 77 1.91 20.97 -16.42
CA GLN A 77 2.26 22.35 -16.80
C GLN A 77 3.57 22.82 -16.15
N LEU A 78 3.76 22.50 -14.86
CA LEU A 78 5.00 22.74 -14.11
C LEU A 78 6.18 22.01 -14.76
N ARG A 79 6.02 20.72 -15.07
CA ARG A 79 7.03 19.89 -15.74
C ARG A 79 7.45 20.44 -17.10
N LYS A 80 6.49 20.94 -17.89
CA LYS A 80 6.73 21.61 -19.18
C LYS A 80 7.31 23.02 -19.03
N GLY A 81 7.15 23.68 -17.88
CA GLY A 81 7.49 25.07 -17.68
C GLY A 81 6.54 26.07 -18.34
N VAL A 82 5.30 25.65 -18.65
CA VAL A 82 4.22 26.54 -19.14
C VAL A 82 3.68 27.41 -18.00
N LEU A 83 3.71 26.85 -16.79
CA LEU A 83 3.56 27.58 -15.54
C LEU A 83 4.87 27.44 -14.75
N SER A 84 5.28 28.50 -14.07
CA SER A 84 6.40 28.44 -13.12
C SER A 84 5.91 27.98 -11.75
N SER A 85 6.77 27.32 -10.97
CA SER A 85 6.45 26.98 -9.58
C SER A 85 6.13 28.23 -8.76
N LEU A 86 6.88 29.32 -8.94
CA LEU A 86 6.62 30.59 -8.28
C LEU A 86 5.22 31.15 -8.62
N GLU A 87 4.81 31.11 -9.89
CA GLU A 87 3.47 31.57 -10.31
C GLU A 87 2.35 30.74 -9.64
N VAL A 88 2.53 29.42 -9.59
CA VAL A 88 1.56 28.51 -8.97
C VAL A 88 1.52 28.70 -7.45
N THR A 89 2.68 28.81 -6.80
CA THR A 89 2.78 29.06 -5.36
C THR A 89 2.17 30.40 -4.95
N ILE A 90 2.35 31.48 -5.73
CA ILE A 90 1.71 32.78 -5.44
C ILE A 90 0.19 32.68 -5.58
N ALA A 91 -0.32 32.06 -6.65
CA ALA A 91 -1.75 31.91 -6.88
C ALA A 91 -2.47 31.18 -5.72
N PHE A 92 -1.91 30.05 -5.26
CA PHE A 92 -2.45 29.32 -4.11
C PHE A 92 -2.20 30.05 -2.78
N SER A 93 -1.08 30.74 -2.60
CA SER A 93 -0.80 31.55 -1.39
C SER A 93 -1.82 32.69 -1.20
N LYS A 94 -2.13 33.44 -2.26
CA LYS A 94 -3.21 34.45 -2.25
C LYS A 94 -4.55 33.84 -1.86
N ARG A 95 -4.93 32.73 -2.50
CA ARG A 95 -6.24 32.07 -2.26
C ARG A 95 -6.32 31.46 -0.86
N ALA A 96 -5.20 30.98 -0.30
CA ALA A 96 -5.10 30.55 1.09
C ALA A 96 -5.18 31.71 2.10
N ALA A 97 -4.56 32.86 1.80
CA ALA A 97 -4.69 34.07 2.63
C ALA A 97 -6.14 34.60 2.65
N MET A 98 -6.85 34.54 1.52
CA MET A 98 -8.29 34.81 1.47
C MET A 98 -9.11 33.78 2.26
N ALA A 99 -8.79 32.48 2.11
CA ALA A 99 -9.44 31.41 2.87
C ALA A 99 -9.33 31.62 4.39
N GLN A 100 -8.15 32.04 4.88
CA GLN A 100 -7.95 32.30 6.30
C GLN A 100 -8.86 33.41 6.84
N GLN A 101 -9.00 34.51 6.10
CA GLN A 101 -9.83 35.65 6.48
C GLN A 101 -11.34 35.32 6.47
N LEU A 102 -11.77 34.37 5.65
CA LEU A 102 -13.18 33.96 5.50
C LEU A 102 -13.57 32.77 6.39
N LEU A 103 -12.61 31.89 6.70
CA LEU A 103 -12.89 30.53 7.20
C LEU A 103 -12.08 30.13 8.45
N SER A 104 -11.07 30.89 8.90
CA SER A 104 -10.11 30.50 9.95
C SER A 104 -9.59 29.05 9.80
N CYS A 105 -9.08 28.74 8.61
CA CYS A 105 -8.65 27.40 8.21
C CYS A 105 -7.13 27.15 8.37
N LEU A 106 -6.33 28.14 8.74
CA LEU A 106 -4.87 28.07 8.86
C LEU A 106 -4.38 28.35 10.30
N THR A 107 -3.25 27.73 10.67
CA THR A 107 -2.51 27.95 11.93
C THR A 107 -1.17 28.64 11.70
N GLU A 108 -0.54 28.38 10.56
CA GLU A 108 0.73 28.98 10.11
C GLU A 108 0.69 29.24 8.61
N THR A 109 1.43 30.26 8.18
CA THR A 109 1.72 30.55 6.78
C THR A 109 3.23 30.75 6.61
N TYR A 110 3.74 30.37 5.44
CA TYR A 110 5.15 30.42 5.04
C TYR A 110 5.28 31.03 3.63
N PHE A 111 4.52 32.09 3.36
CA PHE A 111 4.38 32.63 2.00
C PHE A 111 5.70 33.16 1.39
N PRO A 112 6.64 33.77 2.14
CA PRO A 112 7.98 34.07 1.63
C PRO A 112 8.81 32.80 1.36
N GLU A 113 8.90 31.90 2.33
CA GLU A 113 9.73 30.69 2.28
C GLU A 113 9.29 29.74 1.17
N ALA A 114 7.97 29.62 0.97
CA ALA A 114 7.36 28.89 -0.13
C ALA A 114 7.73 29.48 -1.51
N GLN A 115 7.77 30.81 -1.64
CA GLN A 115 8.19 31.45 -2.90
C GLN A 115 9.68 31.25 -3.17
N ASP A 116 10.54 31.22 -2.15
CA ASP A 116 11.97 30.95 -2.33
C ASP A 116 12.23 29.47 -2.65
N ARG A 117 11.49 28.55 -2.02
CA ARG A 117 11.44 27.14 -2.41
C ARG A 117 10.97 26.97 -3.87
N ALA A 118 9.95 27.72 -4.28
CA ALA A 118 9.44 27.70 -5.64
C ALA A 118 10.45 28.28 -6.66
N ARG A 119 11.15 29.37 -6.32
CA ARG A 119 12.26 29.93 -7.13
C ARG A 119 13.41 28.94 -7.31
N PHE A 120 13.76 28.17 -6.27
CA PHE A 120 14.73 27.07 -6.39
C PHE A 120 14.23 25.94 -7.31
N LEU A 121 12.94 25.58 -7.25
CA LEU A 121 12.38 24.55 -8.13
C LEU A 121 12.37 25.02 -9.59
N ASP A 122 12.00 26.27 -9.85
CA ASP A 122 12.08 26.87 -11.19
C ASP A 122 13.52 26.93 -11.74
N SER A 123 14.54 27.15 -10.89
CA SER A 123 15.95 27.15 -11.33
C SER A 123 16.50 25.75 -11.59
N GLU A 124 16.12 24.74 -10.79
CA GLU A 124 16.41 23.33 -11.10
C GLU A 124 15.79 22.91 -12.44
N ARG A 125 14.53 23.29 -12.69
CA ARG A 125 13.83 23.03 -13.95
C ARG A 125 14.51 23.73 -15.14
N ALA A 126 14.96 24.97 -14.97
CA ALA A 126 15.72 25.70 -15.98
C ALA A 126 17.10 25.03 -16.26
N ALA A 127 17.70 24.39 -15.25
CA ALA A 127 18.90 23.56 -15.40
C ALA A 127 18.61 22.13 -15.92
N GLY A 128 17.38 21.86 -16.39
CA GLY A 128 16.97 20.58 -16.99
C GLY A 128 16.68 19.46 -15.98
N ARG A 129 16.56 19.77 -14.68
CA ARG A 129 16.32 18.80 -13.61
C ARG A 129 14.93 18.96 -13.00
N LEU A 130 14.30 17.83 -12.67
CA LEU A 130 13.09 17.79 -11.85
C LEU A 130 13.49 17.15 -10.51
N VAL A 131 13.17 17.81 -9.41
CA VAL A 131 13.53 17.34 -8.06
C VAL A 131 12.79 16.05 -7.69
N GLY A 132 11.55 15.88 -8.16
CA GLY A 132 10.76 14.66 -7.98
C GLY A 132 9.39 14.72 -8.66
N PRO A 133 8.50 13.75 -8.41
CA PRO A 133 7.18 13.68 -9.05
C PRO A 133 6.17 14.73 -8.55
N LEU A 134 6.47 15.45 -7.46
CA LEU A 134 5.66 16.55 -6.93
C LEU A 134 6.30 17.93 -7.20
N HIS A 135 7.28 17.98 -8.13
CA HIS A 135 8.09 19.17 -8.40
C HIS A 135 7.26 20.43 -8.69
N GLY A 136 7.38 21.41 -7.79
CA GLY A 136 6.77 22.72 -7.90
C GLY A 136 5.34 22.84 -7.36
N LEU A 137 4.73 21.76 -6.87
CA LEU A 137 3.34 21.71 -6.43
C LEU A 137 3.18 22.24 -4.98
N PRO A 138 2.31 23.24 -4.73
CA PRO A 138 1.94 23.64 -3.37
C PRO A 138 1.13 22.55 -2.65
N ILE A 139 1.50 22.23 -1.41
CA ILE A 139 0.80 21.25 -0.56
C ILE A 139 0.58 21.84 0.85
N SER A 140 -0.64 21.67 1.37
CA SER A 140 -1.02 22.04 2.75
C SER A 140 -0.86 20.85 3.70
N VAL A 141 -0.53 21.10 4.97
CA VAL A 141 -0.47 20.05 6.00
C VAL A 141 -1.20 20.44 7.28
N LYS A 142 -1.89 19.50 7.90
CA LYS A 142 -2.57 19.69 9.19
C LYS A 142 -1.60 20.14 10.30
N ASP A 143 -2.04 21.01 11.21
CA ASP A 143 -1.26 21.24 12.43
C ASP A 143 -1.14 19.94 13.26
N GLY A 144 0.08 19.68 13.73
CA GLY A 144 0.55 18.35 14.12
C GLY A 144 1.81 17.97 13.36
N PHE A 145 1.82 18.10 12.03
CA PHE A 145 3.05 17.92 11.25
C PHE A 145 4.10 18.98 11.63
N GLN A 146 5.27 18.52 12.09
CA GLN A 146 6.39 19.39 12.41
C GLN A 146 7.07 19.91 11.13
N ILE A 147 7.38 21.21 11.16
CA ILE A 147 8.11 21.96 10.14
C ILE A 147 9.11 22.83 10.91
N ALA A 148 10.39 22.76 10.55
CA ALA A 148 11.48 23.40 11.28
C ALA A 148 11.26 24.91 11.46
N GLY A 149 11.47 25.42 12.67
CA GLY A 149 11.25 26.83 13.03
C GLY A 149 9.78 27.23 13.29
N THR A 150 8.87 26.26 13.48
CA THR A 150 7.43 26.54 13.60
C THR A 150 6.77 25.83 14.78
N ALA A 151 5.71 26.40 15.36
CA ALA A 151 4.99 25.79 16.47
C ALA A 151 4.02 24.70 15.98
N ALA A 152 3.99 23.54 16.64
CA ALA A 152 3.02 22.47 16.39
C ALA A 152 2.11 22.32 17.61
N THR A 153 0.93 22.95 17.57
CA THR A 153 0.13 23.23 18.78
C THR A 153 -0.85 22.13 19.15
N ILE A 154 -1.25 21.32 18.16
CA ILE A 154 -2.33 20.31 18.22
C ILE A 154 -3.64 20.81 18.88
N GLY A 155 -3.87 22.13 18.91
CA GLY A 155 -5.07 22.76 19.44
C GLY A 155 -5.08 23.05 20.95
N PHE A 156 -3.96 22.90 21.66
CA PHE A 156 -3.83 23.24 23.08
C PHE A 156 -3.01 24.51 23.30
N VAL A 157 -3.50 25.44 24.12
CA VAL A 157 -2.82 26.72 24.41
C VAL A 157 -1.50 26.50 25.16
N SER A 158 -1.38 25.43 25.94
CA SER A 158 -0.13 25.04 26.62
C SER A 158 1.00 24.67 25.65
N PHE A 159 0.68 24.20 24.43
CA PHE A 159 1.69 23.89 23.41
C PHE A 159 2.23 25.16 22.72
N LEU A 160 1.72 26.36 23.05
CA LEU A 160 2.37 27.63 22.69
C LEU A 160 3.61 27.92 23.55
N ASP A 161 3.77 27.24 24.69
CA ASP A 161 4.94 27.35 25.55
C ASP A 161 6.06 26.35 25.19
N HIS A 162 5.78 25.43 24.25
CA HIS A 162 6.78 24.50 23.72
C HIS A 162 7.77 25.23 22.79
N ALA A 163 8.99 24.70 22.69
CA ALA A 163 9.95 25.14 21.68
C ALA A 163 9.38 24.95 20.26
N LEU A 164 9.79 25.83 19.34
CA LEU A 164 9.51 25.66 17.92
C LEU A 164 10.18 24.37 17.42
N SER A 165 9.53 23.67 16.49
CA SER A 165 10.01 22.40 15.92
C SER A 165 11.47 22.55 15.45
N GLU A 166 12.39 21.75 15.96
CA GLU A 166 13.82 21.82 15.57
C GLU A 166 14.06 21.28 14.16
N LYS A 167 13.21 20.34 13.73
CA LYS A 167 13.30 19.63 12.46
C LYS A 167 11.92 19.40 11.85
N ASN A 168 11.91 18.91 10.63
CA ASN A 168 10.70 18.49 9.95
C ASN A 168 10.23 17.12 10.49
N SER A 169 8.95 16.80 10.27
CA SER A 169 8.43 15.43 10.41
C SER A 169 8.75 14.62 9.14
N PRO A 170 8.95 13.28 9.23
CA PRO A 170 9.36 12.44 8.10
C PRO A 170 8.53 12.61 6.81
N LEU A 171 7.21 12.81 6.95
CA LEU A 171 6.36 13.05 5.78
C LEU A 171 6.66 14.41 5.11
N VAL A 172 6.95 15.45 5.89
CA VAL A 172 7.34 16.77 5.35
C VAL A 172 8.69 16.69 4.65
N GLU A 173 9.65 15.94 5.19
CA GLU A 173 10.94 15.69 4.54
C GLU A 173 10.76 14.99 3.19
N ILE A 174 10.00 13.89 3.16
CA ILE A 174 9.66 13.17 1.92
C ILE A 174 8.94 14.07 0.91
N LEU A 175 7.98 14.92 1.33
CA LEU A 175 7.29 15.83 0.43
C LEU A 175 8.23 16.87 -0.20
N LEU A 176 9.15 17.42 0.59
CA LEU A 176 10.16 18.35 0.10
C LEU A 176 11.14 17.65 -0.86
N GLU A 177 11.62 16.44 -0.54
CA GLU A 177 12.48 15.65 -1.42
C GLU A 177 11.79 15.23 -2.73
N LEU A 178 10.49 14.93 -2.69
CA LEU A 178 9.67 14.70 -3.90
C LEU A 178 9.42 15.98 -4.73
N GLY A 179 9.91 17.13 -4.26
CA GLY A 179 9.90 18.41 -4.99
C GLY A 179 8.74 19.34 -4.66
N ALA A 180 7.91 19.04 -3.66
CA ALA A 180 6.76 19.88 -3.30
C ALA A 180 7.17 21.22 -2.63
N VAL A 181 6.17 22.09 -2.49
CA VAL A 181 6.23 23.37 -1.79
C VAL A 181 5.24 23.35 -0.61
N VAL A 182 5.70 23.08 0.60
CA VAL A 182 4.86 23.19 1.80
C VAL A 182 4.80 24.66 2.22
N TYR A 183 3.60 25.25 2.28
CA TYR A 183 3.41 26.71 2.32
C TYR A 183 2.44 27.22 3.39
N VAL A 184 1.62 26.34 3.98
CA VAL A 184 0.71 26.64 5.10
C VAL A 184 0.54 25.41 6.00
N LYS A 185 0.20 25.65 7.28
CA LYS A 185 -0.43 24.63 8.14
C LYS A 185 -1.88 24.95 8.43
N THR A 186 -2.72 23.92 8.56
CA THR A 186 -4.17 24.05 8.65
C THR A 186 -4.76 23.74 10.03
N ASN A 187 -5.91 24.37 10.31
CA ASN A 187 -6.54 24.46 11.62
C ASN A 187 -7.37 23.22 11.99
N ILE A 188 -7.52 23.03 13.31
CA ILE A 188 -7.83 21.78 13.97
C ILE A 188 -8.67 22.02 15.24
N PRO A 189 -9.23 20.97 15.88
CA PRO A 189 -9.94 21.06 17.15
C PRO A 189 -9.02 21.00 18.37
N GLN A 190 -9.46 21.59 19.47
CA GLN A 190 -9.01 21.23 20.82
C GLN A 190 -9.28 19.73 21.02
N THR A 191 -8.35 18.99 21.64
CA THR A 191 -8.39 17.50 21.80
C THR A 191 -8.52 16.69 20.49
N LEU A 192 -8.38 17.31 19.31
CA LEU A 192 -8.50 16.67 17.99
C LEU A 192 -9.86 15.97 17.70
N MET A 193 -10.95 16.34 18.40
CA MET A 193 -12.31 15.81 18.20
C MET A 193 -13.11 16.51 17.09
N ALA A 194 -14.06 15.83 16.43
CA ALA A 194 -14.61 16.09 15.08
C ALA A 194 -15.16 17.49 14.64
N ASN A 195 -15.05 18.58 15.42
CA ASN A 195 -15.38 19.95 14.99
C ASN A 195 -14.18 20.86 15.16
N SER A 196 -13.56 21.35 14.08
CA SER A 196 -12.31 22.15 14.15
C SER A 196 -12.52 23.53 14.79
N HIS A 197 -12.43 23.55 16.11
CA HIS A 197 -12.54 24.70 16.99
C HIS A 197 -11.56 24.53 18.15
N ASN A 198 -10.71 25.53 18.38
CA ASN A 198 -9.82 25.60 19.54
C ASN A 198 -9.67 27.04 20.01
N ASN A 199 -9.18 27.24 21.24
CA ASN A 199 -9.05 28.58 21.82
C ASN A 199 -7.96 29.44 21.15
N ILE A 200 -6.97 28.85 20.48
CA ILE A 200 -5.87 29.58 19.83
C ILE A 200 -6.33 30.26 18.54
N PHE A 201 -6.91 29.49 17.61
CA PHE A 201 -7.22 29.91 16.24
C PHE A 201 -8.73 30.11 16.01
N GLY A 202 -9.55 29.92 17.04
CA GLY A 202 -11.01 29.93 16.90
C GLY A 202 -11.52 28.75 16.08
N ARG A 203 -12.64 28.97 15.38
CA ARG A 203 -13.39 27.93 14.66
C ARG A 203 -13.16 28.00 13.16
N THR A 204 -12.83 26.86 12.55
CA THR A 204 -12.86 26.72 11.08
C THR A 204 -14.29 26.61 10.57
N LEU A 205 -14.63 27.45 9.59
CA LEU A 205 -15.96 27.55 9.01
C LEU A 205 -16.03 26.80 7.66
N ASN A 206 -17.19 26.25 7.34
CA ASN A 206 -17.41 25.52 6.10
C ASN A 206 -17.64 26.51 4.92
N PRO A 207 -16.89 26.40 3.81
CA PRO A 207 -17.02 27.35 2.69
C PRO A 207 -18.33 27.22 1.89
N HIS A 208 -19.08 26.11 2.05
CA HIS A 208 -20.46 25.97 1.53
C HIS A 208 -21.49 26.62 2.45
N ASN A 209 -21.17 26.81 3.74
CA ASN A 209 -22.04 27.47 4.70
C ASN A 209 -21.27 27.88 5.97
N THR A 210 -21.02 29.16 6.19
CA THR A 210 -20.28 29.60 7.39
C THR A 210 -20.98 29.27 8.72
N ALA A 211 -22.27 28.97 8.70
CA ALA A 211 -23.05 28.50 9.86
C ALA A 211 -23.05 26.96 10.07
N LEU A 212 -22.28 26.20 9.28
CA LEU A 212 -22.09 24.75 9.45
C LEU A 212 -20.63 24.42 9.75
N THR A 213 -20.42 23.29 10.42
CA THR A 213 -19.09 22.76 10.75
C THR A 213 -18.29 22.40 9.50
N ALA A 214 -17.00 22.71 9.50
CA ALA A 214 -16.03 22.18 8.53
C ALA A 214 -15.65 20.72 8.83
N GLY A 215 -16.19 20.12 9.90
CA GLY A 215 -15.76 18.83 10.42
C GLY A 215 -14.39 18.90 11.08
N GLY A 216 -13.74 17.75 11.24
CA GLY A 216 -12.44 17.66 11.90
C GLY A 216 -12.01 16.22 12.18
N SER A 217 -10.80 16.01 12.69
CA SER A 217 -9.83 17.05 13.06
C SER A 217 -9.08 17.74 11.91
N SER A 218 -9.11 17.25 10.67
CA SER A 218 -8.50 17.97 9.53
C SER A 218 -9.46 18.98 8.88
N GLY A 219 -10.21 19.76 9.67
CA GLY A 219 -11.22 20.70 9.15
C GLY A 219 -10.62 21.87 8.37
N GLY A 220 -9.44 22.32 8.77
CA GLY A 220 -8.66 23.31 8.03
C GLY A 220 -8.29 22.85 6.62
N GLU A 221 -7.80 21.62 6.45
CA GLU A 221 -7.57 21.01 5.13
C GLU A 221 -8.87 20.99 4.31
N GLY A 222 -9.95 20.44 4.87
CA GLY A 222 -11.24 20.34 4.17
C GLY A 222 -11.77 21.70 3.69
N ALA A 223 -11.75 22.72 4.55
CA ALA A 223 -12.18 24.07 4.21
C ALA A 223 -11.25 24.75 3.18
N LEU A 224 -9.94 24.64 3.35
CA LEU A 224 -8.94 25.23 2.45
C LEU A 224 -9.01 24.63 1.04
N ILE A 225 -9.10 23.30 0.94
CA ILE A 225 -9.16 22.56 -0.32
C ILE A 225 -10.49 22.81 -1.03
N ALA A 226 -11.62 22.80 -0.32
CA ALA A 226 -12.93 23.12 -0.91
C ALA A 226 -13.01 24.56 -1.46
N PHE A 227 -12.34 25.52 -0.82
CA PHE A 227 -12.19 26.89 -1.35
C PHE A 227 -11.12 27.00 -2.46
N ARG A 228 -10.44 25.90 -2.82
CA ARG A 228 -9.31 25.81 -3.74
C ARG A 228 -8.10 26.66 -3.34
N GLY A 229 -7.98 26.96 -2.05
CA GLY A 229 -6.78 27.58 -1.47
C GLY A 229 -5.58 26.64 -1.40
N SER A 230 -5.80 25.33 -1.56
CA SER A 230 -4.80 24.27 -1.74
C SER A 230 -5.29 23.27 -2.81
N PRO A 231 -4.42 22.72 -3.67
CA PRO A 231 -4.81 21.69 -4.64
C PRO A 231 -4.81 20.28 -4.01
N LEU A 232 -3.95 20.04 -3.02
CA LEU A 232 -3.67 18.75 -2.38
C LEU A 232 -3.18 19.01 -0.96
N GLY A 233 -3.74 18.33 0.02
CA GLY A 233 -3.39 18.53 1.43
C GLY A 233 -3.31 17.24 2.24
N ILE A 234 -2.67 17.33 3.41
CA ILE A 234 -2.35 16.16 4.25
C ILE A 234 -3.10 16.25 5.58
N GLY A 235 -4.02 15.31 5.80
CA GLY A 235 -4.71 15.12 7.07
C GLY A 235 -4.19 13.94 7.89
N THR A 236 -4.77 13.76 9.07
CA THR A 236 -4.55 12.58 9.93
C THR A 236 -5.89 12.08 10.48
N ASP A 237 -6.03 10.76 10.64
CA ASP A 237 -7.30 10.08 10.89
C ASP A 237 -7.19 8.90 11.88
N ILE A 238 -7.78 9.07 13.07
CA ILE A 238 -7.94 8.03 14.11
C ILE A 238 -9.42 7.66 14.38
N ALA A 239 -10.38 8.47 13.93
CA ALA A 239 -11.82 8.26 14.13
C ALA A 239 -12.68 8.69 12.94
N GLY A 240 -12.06 9.06 11.82
CA GLY A 240 -12.69 9.79 10.71
C GLY A 240 -12.02 11.12 10.36
N SER A 241 -10.94 11.51 11.01
CA SER A 241 -10.45 12.90 10.93
C SER A 241 -9.90 13.39 9.57
N ILE A 242 -9.74 12.52 8.55
CA ILE A 242 -9.60 12.90 7.12
C ILE A 242 -10.96 12.90 6.41
N ARG A 243 -11.79 11.90 6.74
CA ARG A 243 -13.03 11.54 6.03
C ARG A 243 -14.22 12.44 6.41
N ILE A 244 -14.34 12.81 7.69
CA ILE A 244 -15.32 13.75 8.24
C ILE A 244 -15.20 15.14 7.61
N PRO A 245 -14.02 15.81 7.57
CA PRO A 245 -13.93 17.12 6.93
C PRO A 245 -14.09 17.03 5.39
N SER A 246 -13.73 15.90 4.77
CA SER A 246 -14.05 15.63 3.37
C SER A 246 -15.57 15.49 3.14
N LEU A 247 -16.30 14.91 4.10
CA LEU A 247 -17.77 14.88 4.12
C LEU A 247 -18.37 16.28 4.29
N CYS A 248 -17.88 17.04 5.26
CA CYS A 248 -18.44 18.36 5.54
C CYS A 248 -18.19 19.35 4.40
N CYS A 249 -16.97 19.39 3.85
CA CYS A 249 -16.54 20.41 2.88
C CYS A 249 -16.65 19.99 1.41
N GLY A 250 -17.14 18.79 1.09
CA GLY A 250 -17.41 18.39 -0.30
C GLY A 250 -16.21 17.85 -1.09
N THR A 251 -15.07 17.60 -0.43
CA THR A 251 -13.83 17.16 -1.08
C THR A 251 -13.70 15.63 -1.14
N TYR A 252 -12.71 15.15 -1.88
CA TYR A 252 -12.21 13.78 -1.74
C TYR A 252 -11.25 13.70 -0.55
N GLY A 253 -11.14 12.53 0.07
CA GLY A 253 -10.15 12.27 1.10
C GLY A 253 -9.98 10.78 1.40
N PHE A 254 -8.75 10.33 1.60
CA PHE A 254 -8.41 8.92 1.76
C PHE A 254 -7.66 8.66 3.07
N LYS A 255 -8.15 7.71 3.86
CA LYS A 255 -7.40 7.04 4.92
C LYS A 255 -6.79 5.76 4.32
N PRO A 256 -5.46 5.65 4.15
CA PRO A 256 -4.77 4.37 3.94
C PRO A 256 -4.98 3.43 5.14
N SER A 257 -4.62 2.14 5.06
CA SER A 257 -4.29 1.43 6.31
C SER A 257 -3.10 2.11 6.99
N THR A 258 -3.04 2.05 8.31
CA THR A 258 -1.97 2.70 9.08
C THR A 258 -0.60 2.05 8.76
N ALA A 259 0.49 2.72 9.14
CA ALA A 259 1.86 2.36 8.78
C ALA A 259 2.19 2.39 7.27
N ARG A 260 1.38 3.06 6.42
CA ARG A 260 1.66 3.21 4.98
C ARG A 260 2.18 4.57 4.59
N ILE A 261 1.54 5.64 5.05
CA ILE A 261 2.03 7.00 4.90
C ILE A 261 2.61 7.40 6.26
N PRO A 262 3.87 7.90 6.33
CA PRO A 262 4.50 8.30 7.58
C PRO A 262 3.63 9.20 8.45
N PHE A 263 3.60 8.86 9.73
CA PHE A 263 2.85 9.56 10.78
C PHE A 263 3.77 10.09 11.89
N GLY A 264 4.95 9.51 12.06
CA GLY A 264 5.86 9.78 13.18
C GLY A 264 6.31 11.24 13.29
N GLY A 265 6.82 11.60 14.48
CA GLY A 265 7.35 12.94 14.74
C GLY A 265 6.30 14.05 14.88
N GLN A 266 5.01 13.71 15.07
CA GLN A 266 3.97 14.67 15.43
C GLN A 266 3.81 14.76 16.97
N PRO A 267 3.39 15.89 17.54
CA PRO A 267 3.00 15.97 18.96
C PRO A 267 1.75 15.14 19.24
N SER A 268 1.66 14.58 20.44
CA SER A 268 0.56 13.73 20.88
C SER A 268 -0.35 14.45 21.90
N PRO A 269 -1.69 14.24 21.85
CA PRO A 269 -2.62 14.68 22.90
C PRO A 269 -2.74 13.67 24.06
N VAL A 270 -2.07 12.51 23.96
CA VAL A 270 -2.01 11.44 24.96
C VAL A 270 -0.56 11.12 25.31
N ARG A 271 -0.34 10.55 26.49
CA ARG A 271 0.97 10.22 27.06
C ARG A 271 1.79 9.28 26.17
N ASP A 272 3.08 9.55 26.07
CA ASP A 272 4.05 8.71 25.37
C ASP A 272 3.95 7.23 25.81
N GLY A 273 3.94 6.34 24.82
CA GLY A 273 3.79 4.89 25.04
C GLY A 273 2.35 4.37 25.06
N MET A 274 1.33 5.24 25.07
CA MET A 274 -0.07 4.82 24.87
C MET A 274 -0.34 4.52 23.39
N SER A 275 -0.49 3.24 23.05
CA SER A 275 -0.77 2.73 21.70
C SER A 275 -1.89 1.69 21.74
N PHE A 276 -2.76 1.66 20.72
CA PHE A 276 -3.93 0.76 20.68
C PHE A 276 -4.44 0.46 19.26
N PHE A 277 -4.97 1.46 18.56
CA PHE A 277 -5.23 1.43 17.12
C PHE A 277 -4.75 2.75 16.54
N GLU A 278 -3.82 2.66 15.59
CA GLU A 278 -2.95 3.78 15.28
C GLU A 278 -3.54 4.75 14.24
N PRO A 279 -3.30 6.07 14.39
CA PRO A 279 -3.72 7.07 13.42
C PRO A 279 -3.01 6.91 12.07
N SER A 280 -3.74 7.13 10.97
CA SER A 280 -3.14 7.17 9.63
C SER A 280 -3.03 8.60 9.11
N ALA A 281 -1.90 8.95 8.49
CA ALA A 281 -1.78 10.13 7.64
C ALA A 281 -2.36 9.85 6.23
N GLY A 282 -2.88 10.86 5.53
CA GLY A 282 -3.43 10.64 4.19
C GLY A 282 -3.94 11.90 3.48
N PRO A 283 -4.17 11.81 2.15
CA PRO A 283 -4.52 12.95 1.32
C PRO A 283 -5.97 13.40 1.45
N LEU A 284 -6.19 14.72 1.28
CA LEU A 284 -7.43 15.35 0.87
C LEU A 284 -7.19 16.12 -0.44
N ALA A 285 -8.17 16.16 -1.35
CA ALA A 285 -8.05 16.85 -2.64
C ALA A 285 -9.42 17.15 -3.29
N ASN A 286 -9.43 17.95 -4.36
CA ASN A 286 -10.62 18.19 -5.19
C ASN A 286 -10.82 17.13 -6.30
N ASP A 287 -9.82 16.26 -6.54
CA ASP A 287 -9.90 15.17 -7.51
C ASP A 287 -9.33 13.86 -6.94
N ILE A 288 -9.70 12.72 -7.54
CA ILE A 288 -9.30 11.39 -7.06
C ILE A 288 -7.88 10.98 -7.47
N GLN A 289 -7.33 11.55 -8.56
CA GLN A 289 -5.98 11.22 -9.02
C GLN A 289 -4.93 11.88 -8.14
N ALA A 290 -5.18 13.07 -7.60
CA ALA A 290 -4.37 13.72 -6.57
C ALA A 290 -4.08 12.79 -5.38
N LEU A 291 -5.08 12.04 -4.92
CA LEU A 291 -4.93 11.06 -3.84
C LEU A 291 -3.95 9.94 -4.24
N ARG A 292 -4.12 9.39 -5.45
CA ARG A 292 -3.24 8.37 -6.03
C ARG A 292 -1.82 8.89 -6.24
N ILE A 293 -1.67 10.11 -6.75
CA ILE A 293 -0.38 10.76 -7.01
C ILE A 293 0.39 10.93 -5.70
N LEU A 294 -0.26 11.41 -4.63
CA LEU A 294 0.38 11.47 -3.32
C LEU A 294 0.82 10.09 -2.84
N CYS A 295 -0.11 9.14 -2.72
CA CYS A 295 0.19 7.83 -2.14
C CYS A 295 1.25 7.06 -2.95
N ARG A 296 1.21 7.13 -4.28
CA ARG A 296 2.21 6.52 -5.18
C ARG A 296 3.58 7.18 -5.05
N SER A 297 3.62 8.51 -4.96
CA SER A 297 4.87 9.27 -4.81
C SER A 297 5.53 9.01 -3.45
N VAL A 298 4.78 9.11 -2.35
CA VAL A 298 5.30 8.85 -0.99
C VAL A 298 5.75 7.40 -0.86
N LEU A 299 4.95 6.40 -1.26
CA LEU A 299 5.34 4.99 -1.17
C LEU A 299 6.54 4.61 -2.08
N SER A 300 6.96 5.50 -2.99
CA SER A 300 8.14 5.28 -3.84
C SER A 300 9.49 5.61 -3.16
N THR A 301 9.50 6.43 -2.09
CA THR A 301 10.74 6.86 -1.42
C THR A 301 11.31 5.84 -0.43
N ARG A 302 10.64 4.70 -0.25
CA ARG A 302 10.86 3.75 0.87
C ARG A 302 10.67 4.41 2.25
N PRO A 303 9.42 4.73 2.64
CA PRO A 303 9.15 5.53 3.83
C PRO A 303 9.66 4.95 5.15
N ALA A 304 9.87 3.63 5.24
CA ALA A 304 10.44 3.00 6.44
C ALA A 304 11.90 3.40 6.73
N MET A 305 12.57 4.05 5.77
CA MET A 305 13.90 4.65 5.95
C MET A 305 13.86 5.98 6.74
N TYR A 306 12.70 6.65 6.79
CA TYR A 306 12.51 7.96 7.42
C TYR A 306 11.66 7.86 8.69
N ASP A 307 10.70 6.92 8.73
CA ASP A 307 9.75 6.75 9.82
C ASP A 307 9.66 5.27 10.24
N ALA A 308 10.07 4.97 11.47
CA ALA A 308 10.00 3.61 12.03
C ALA A 308 8.57 3.09 12.24
N THR A 309 7.55 3.96 12.14
CA THR A 309 6.14 3.57 12.14
C THR A 309 5.62 3.21 10.74
N ALA A 310 6.42 3.37 9.67
CA ALA A 310 6.03 3.09 8.30
C ALA A 310 6.58 1.74 7.77
N LEU A 311 5.90 1.18 6.77
CA LEU A 311 6.24 -0.08 6.11
C LEU A 311 6.47 0.14 4.61
N ASP A 312 7.57 -0.40 4.08
CA ASP A 312 7.92 -0.39 2.66
C ASP A 312 7.03 -1.34 1.81
N VAL A 313 5.72 -1.06 1.78
CA VAL A 313 4.76 -1.74 0.91
C VAL A 313 4.56 -0.88 -0.35
N PRO A 314 5.15 -1.25 -1.51
CA PRO A 314 5.10 -0.42 -2.70
C PRO A 314 3.67 -0.26 -3.22
N TRP A 315 3.40 0.91 -3.80
CA TRP A 315 2.17 1.14 -4.55
C TRP A 315 2.05 0.15 -5.72
N ARG A 316 0.87 -0.44 -5.91
CA ARG A 316 0.58 -1.36 -7.01
C ARG A 316 -0.39 -0.73 -7.99
N ASP A 317 0.10 -0.48 -9.20
CA ASP A 317 -0.72 -0.08 -10.32
C ASP A 317 -1.46 -1.31 -10.87
N LEU A 318 -2.74 -1.44 -10.51
CA LEU A 318 -3.62 -2.45 -11.08
C LEU A 318 -4.18 -1.96 -12.42
N GLU A 319 -3.91 -2.69 -13.49
CA GLU A 319 -4.63 -2.53 -14.75
C GLU A 319 -6.03 -3.13 -14.64
N VAL A 320 -7.06 -2.34 -14.95
CA VAL A 320 -8.45 -2.81 -15.05
C VAL A 320 -8.78 -2.99 -16.52
N PRO A 321 -8.76 -4.21 -17.07
CA PRO A 321 -9.08 -4.43 -18.48
C PRO A 321 -10.55 -4.09 -18.77
N PRO A 322 -10.91 -3.70 -20.01
CA PRO A 322 -12.31 -3.43 -20.37
C PRO A 322 -13.27 -4.60 -20.13
N SER A 323 -12.75 -5.83 -20.08
CA SER A 323 -13.46 -7.08 -19.77
C SER A 323 -13.37 -7.49 -18.29
N ALA A 324 -13.02 -6.59 -17.37
CA ALA A 324 -12.89 -6.90 -15.95
C ALA A 324 -14.21 -7.45 -15.36
N PRO A 325 -14.14 -8.43 -14.44
CA PRO A 325 -15.32 -9.00 -13.81
C PRO A 325 -16.08 -7.94 -13.00
N LYS A 326 -17.40 -8.12 -12.89
CA LYS A 326 -18.25 -7.22 -12.12
C LYS A 326 -18.03 -7.43 -10.62
N LEU A 327 -17.53 -6.38 -9.96
CA LEU A 327 -17.27 -6.37 -8.52
C LEU A 327 -18.51 -6.78 -7.70
N ARG A 328 -18.30 -7.58 -6.65
CA ARG A 328 -19.29 -7.86 -5.60
C ARG A 328 -19.02 -6.94 -4.40
N LEU A 329 -19.90 -5.98 -4.21
CA LEU A 329 -19.79 -4.87 -3.26
C LEU A 329 -20.66 -5.14 -2.03
N GLY A 330 -20.09 -5.12 -0.84
CA GLY A 330 -20.93 -5.08 0.36
C GLY A 330 -21.59 -3.71 0.52
N LEU A 331 -22.70 -3.66 1.24
CA LEU A 331 -23.37 -2.44 1.64
C LEU A 331 -23.42 -2.39 3.17
N LEU A 332 -22.66 -1.48 3.75
CA LEU A 332 -22.73 -1.15 5.17
C LEU A 332 -24.05 -0.42 5.42
N THR A 333 -25.00 -1.12 6.06
CA THR A 333 -26.35 -0.58 6.31
C THR A 333 -26.36 0.39 7.49
N GLU A 334 -27.50 1.07 7.65
CA GLU A 334 -27.87 1.80 8.87
C GLU A 334 -27.76 0.90 10.12
N ASP A 335 -27.04 1.35 11.15
CA ASP A 335 -27.04 0.79 12.50
C ASP A 335 -28.22 1.36 13.31
N SER A 336 -28.88 0.52 14.10
CA SER A 336 -30.11 0.89 14.82
C SER A 336 -29.93 1.98 15.88
N ALA A 337 -28.74 2.11 16.48
CA ALA A 337 -28.42 3.19 17.41
C ALA A 337 -27.98 4.47 16.68
N PHE A 338 -27.55 4.36 15.42
CA PHE A 338 -27.00 5.46 14.62
C PHE A 338 -27.76 5.64 13.30
N PRO A 339 -29.06 6.00 13.35
CA PRO A 339 -29.92 6.15 12.19
C PRO A 339 -29.41 7.20 11.20
N LEU A 340 -29.57 6.94 9.90
CA LEU A 340 -29.16 7.82 8.81
C LEU A 340 -30.25 8.84 8.48
N HIS A 341 -29.88 10.11 8.35
CA HIS A 341 -30.79 11.18 7.91
C HIS A 341 -31.25 10.95 6.44
N PRO A 342 -32.45 11.42 6.04
CA PRO A 342 -32.98 11.28 4.69
C PRO A 342 -32.00 11.58 3.52
N PRO A 343 -31.22 12.70 3.51
CA PRO A 343 -30.25 12.95 2.44
C PRO A 343 -29.19 11.85 2.30
N VAL A 344 -28.73 11.26 3.42
CA VAL A 344 -27.73 10.18 3.41
C VAL A 344 -28.35 8.87 2.94
N LYS A 345 -29.58 8.55 3.40
CA LYS A 345 -30.35 7.39 2.90
C LYS A 345 -30.57 7.46 1.39
N ARG A 346 -31.02 8.62 0.89
CA ARG A 346 -31.24 8.85 -0.53
C ARG A 346 -29.95 8.78 -1.34
N ALA A 347 -28.87 9.40 -0.88
CA ALA A 347 -27.56 9.31 -1.54
C ALA A 347 -27.08 7.86 -1.65
N LEU A 348 -27.09 7.11 -0.54
CA LEU A 348 -26.65 5.71 -0.49
C LEU A 348 -27.51 4.82 -1.41
N ALA A 349 -28.83 5.01 -1.42
CA ALA A 349 -29.72 4.30 -2.35
C ALA A 349 -29.50 4.69 -3.83
N GLN A 350 -29.06 5.92 -4.10
CA GLN A 350 -28.63 6.34 -5.44
C GLN A 350 -27.27 5.73 -5.84
N ALA A 351 -26.35 5.49 -4.88
CA ALA A 351 -25.11 4.72 -5.08
C ALA A 351 -25.39 3.32 -5.61
N VAL A 352 -26.22 2.59 -4.85
CA VAL A 352 -26.54 1.18 -5.07
C VAL A 352 -27.10 1.01 -6.48
N ARG A 353 -28.14 1.77 -6.83
CA ARG A 353 -28.74 1.76 -8.17
C ARG A 353 -27.76 2.14 -9.29
N ALA A 354 -26.85 3.09 -9.05
CA ALA A 354 -25.86 3.48 -10.06
C ALA A 354 -24.81 2.37 -10.32
N LEU A 355 -24.42 1.63 -9.28
CA LEU A 355 -23.47 0.52 -9.36
C LEU A 355 -24.13 -0.74 -9.96
N GLU A 356 -25.36 -1.06 -9.54
CA GLU A 356 -26.20 -2.13 -10.11
C GLU A 356 -26.49 -1.88 -11.59
N ALA A 357 -26.78 -0.63 -12.00
CA ALA A 357 -26.96 -0.25 -13.40
C ALA A 357 -25.67 -0.35 -14.25
N LYS A 358 -24.49 -0.44 -13.61
CA LYS A 358 -23.22 -0.80 -14.27
C LYS A 358 -22.92 -2.30 -14.20
N GLY A 359 -23.83 -3.10 -13.63
CA GLY A 359 -23.75 -4.55 -13.52
C GLY A 359 -22.99 -5.06 -12.30
N HIS A 360 -22.62 -4.20 -11.34
CA HIS A 360 -22.03 -4.64 -10.07
C HIS A 360 -23.08 -5.31 -9.18
N GLN A 361 -22.67 -6.30 -8.39
CA GLN A 361 -23.56 -6.90 -7.40
C GLN A 361 -23.41 -6.16 -6.08
N VAL A 362 -24.52 -5.78 -5.44
CA VAL A 362 -24.52 -5.18 -4.09
C VAL A 362 -25.10 -6.18 -3.08
N VAL A 363 -24.53 -6.23 -1.87
CA VAL A 363 -24.81 -7.24 -0.83
C VAL A 363 -24.96 -6.58 0.54
N PRO A 364 -26.16 -6.52 1.15
CA PRO A 364 -26.33 -5.89 2.47
C PRO A 364 -25.59 -6.66 3.57
N ILE A 365 -24.72 -5.96 4.31
CA ILE A 365 -24.08 -6.43 5.53
C ILE A 365 -25.00 -6.01 6.69
N SER A 366 -25.60 -6.96 7.40
CA SER A 366 -26.54 -6.64 8.48
C SER A 366 -25.85 -5.92 9.66
N PRO A 367 -26.56 -5.07 10.43
CA PRO A 367 -25.96 -4.30 11.52
C PRO A 367 -25.22 -5.17 12.56
N LEU A 368 -25.78 -6.34 12.87
CA LEU A 368 -25.18 -7.34 13.76
C LEU A 368 -23.81 -7.85 13.27
N ARG A 369 -23.59 -7.96 11.95
CA ARG A 369 -22.27 -8.31 11.39
C ARG A 369 -21.38 -7.08 11.18
N ALA A 370 -21.98 -5.91 10.96
CA ALA A 370 -21.26 -4.65 10.77
C ALA A 370 -20.59 -4.13 12.05
N GLN A 371 -21.16 -4.43 13.24
CA GLN A 371 -20.58 -4.12 14.55
C GLN A 371 -20.28 -2.62 14.78
N VAL A 372 -21.04 -1.72 14.12
CA VAL A 372 -20.80 -0.25 14.13
C VAL A 372 -20.88 0.33 15.54
N SER A 373 -21.97 0.07 16.26
CA SER A 373 -22.19 0.50 17.65
C SER A 373 -21.17 -0.12 18.64
N ASN A 374 -20.79 -1.38 18.44
CA ASN A 374 -19.78 -2.06 19.26
C ASN A 374 -18.37 -1.47 19.05
N ALA A 375 -18.00 -1.15 17.80
CA ALA A 375 -16.73 -0.51 17.48
C ALA A 375 -16.66 0.93 17.98
N LEU A 376 -17.79 1.66 18.00
CA LEU A 376 -17.84 2.99 18.61
C LEU A 376 -17.59 2.93 20.12
N ALA A 377 -18.29 2.04 20.83
CA ALA A 377 -18.09 1.83 22.27
C ALA A 377 -16.63 1.48 22.59
N LEU A 378 -16.06 0.53 21.85
CA LEU A 378 -14.67 0.12 21.96
C LEU A 378 -13.69 1.26 21.70
N GLY A 379 -13.88 2.02 20.62
CA GLY A 379 -13.02 3.14 20.25
C GLY A 379 -12.93 4.21 21.34
N PHE A 380 -14.07 4.62 21.89
CA PHE A 380 -14.10 5.56 23.02
C PHE A 380 -13.60 4.95 24.33
N ALA A 381 -13.78 3.64 24.56
CA ALA A 381 -13.20 2.96 25.72
C ALA A 381 -11.67 2.92 25.71
N TYR A 382 -11.04 2.91 24.52
CA TYR A 382 -9.59 3.13 24.37
C TYR A 382 -9.22 4.61 24.57
N PHE A 383 -9.96 5.56 23.98
CA PHE A 383 -9.69 6.99 24.16
C PHE A 383 -9.78 7.45 25.63
N GLY A 384 -10.62 6.79 26.44
CA GLY A 384 -10.73 7.00 27.89
C GLY A 384 -9.73 6.21 28.77
N LEU A 385 -8.63 5.69 28.22
CA LEU A 385 -7.57 5.04 29.00
C LEU A 385 -6.50 6.03 29.53
N ASP A 386 -6.46 7.25 29.01
CA ASP A 386 -5.59 8.35 29.44
C ASP A 386 -6.42 9.62 29.61
N GLU A 387 -5.85 10.66 30.23
CA GLU A 387 -6.55 11.90 30.57
C GLU A 387 -6.00 13.12 29.80
N PRO A 388 -6.53 13.42 28.60
CA PRO A 388 -6.30 14.69 27.88
C PRO A 388 -6.52 15.99 28.69
N PRO A 389 -7.36 16.07 29.75
CA PRO A 389 -7.50 17.27 30.57
C PRO A 389 -6.19 17.85 31.14
N ALA A 390 -5.11 17.07 31.28
CA ALA A 390 -3.82 17.56 31.76
C ALA A 390 -3.28 18.74 30.93
N HIS A 391 -3.37 18.69 29.60
CA HIS A 391 -2.86 19.75 28.72
C HIS A 391 -3.73 21.02 28.74
N ILE A 392 -5.03 20.88 28.99
CA ILE A 392 -5.99 21.98 29.14
C ILE A 392 -5.81 22.65 30.52
N ALA A 393 -5.70 21.85 31.58
CA ALA A 393 -5.45 22.35 32.94
C ALA A 393 -4.11 23.09 33.06
N ALA A 394 -3.09 22.67 32.30
CA ALA A 394 -1.78 23.33 32.27
C ALA A 394 -1.80 24.76 31.68
N SER A 395 -2.75 25.08 30.79
CA SER A 395 -2.93 26.44 30.26
C SER A 395 -4.00 27.25 31.02
N GLY A 396 -4.96 26.56 31.65
CA GLY A 396 -6.14 27.18 32.25
C GLY A 396 -7.20 27.60 31.22
N GLU A 397 -7.12 27.08 29.99
CA GLU A 397 -8.11 27.34 28.95
C GLU A 397 -9.42 26.58 29.20
N PRO A 398 -10.59 27.08 28.73
CA PRO A 398 -11.85 26.36 28.82
C PRO A 398 -11.95 25.24 27.78
N LEU A 399 -12.78 24.23 28.06
CA LEU A 399 -13.24 23.29 27.04
C LEU A 399 -14.14 24.01 26.01
N VAL A 400 -13.89 23.78 24.71
CA VAL A 400 -14.77 24.31 23.66
C VAL A 400 -16.11 23.56 23.61
N PRO A 401 -17.23 24.20 23.20
CA PRO A 401 -18.57 23.59 23.30
C PRO A 401 -18.73 22.26 22.55
N SER A 402 -18.03 22.07 21.42
CA SER A 402 -18.03 20.79 20.68
C SER A 402 -17.46 19.61 21.47
N VAL A 403 -16.47 19.84 22.34
CA VAL A 403 -15.89 18.77 23.17
C VAL A 403 -16.85 18.43 24.30
N ILE A 404 -17.44 19.44 24.95
CA ILE A 404 -18.47 19.28 25.98
C ILE A 404 -19.66 18.48 25.42
N GLN A 405 -20.19 18.88 24.27
CA GLN A 405 -21.30 18.20 23.60
C GLN A 405 -20.93 16.76 23.23
N ALA A 406 -19.72 16.50 22.71
CA ALA A 406 -19.28 15.15 22.36
C ALA A 406 -19.17 14.24 23.59
N MET A 407 -18.62 14.73 24.71
CA MET A 407 -18.54 14.00 25.97
C MET A 407 -19.94 13.66 26.52
N GLN A 408 -20.87 14.63 26.52
CA GLN A 408 -22.26 14.40 26.93
C GLN A 408 -22.97 13.38 26.04
N THR A 409 -22.77 13.46 24.72
CA THR A 409 -23.36 12.56 23.72
C THR A 409 -22.79 11.13 23.83
N PHE A 410 -21.53 10.97 24.25
CA PHE A 410 -20.99 9.65 24.56
C PHE A 410 -21.53 9.11 25.89
N GLY A 411 -21.70 9.94 26.92
CA GLY A 411 -22.28 9.53 28.20
C GLY A 411 -23.73 9.05 28.13
N SER A 412 -24.52 9.55 27.16
CA SER A 412 -25.89 9.06 26.93
C SER A 412 -25.95 7.76 26.11
N PHE A 413 -24.96 7.48 25.25
CA PHE A 413 -24.88 6.23 24.49
C PHE A 413 -24.84 4.99 25.41
N LYS A 414 -25.48 3.89 24.97
CA LYS A 414 -25.56 2.62 25.70
C LYS A 414 -25.18 1.47 24.75
N CYS A 415 -24.33 0.56 25.23
CA CYS A 415 -23.82 -0.56 24.46
C CYS A 415 -23.22 -1.63 25.39
N ASP A 416 -23.93 -2.73 25.61
CA ASP A 416 -23.56 -3.77 26.57
C ASP A 416 -22.33 -4.60 26.15
N PHE A 417 -21.78 -4.34 24.96
CA PHE A 417 -20.62 -5.04 24.40
C PHE A 417 -19.38 -4.99 25.30
N LEU A 418 -19.28 -4.01 26.19
CA LEU A 418 -18.17 -3.82 27.14
C LEU A 418 -18.55 -4.00 28.62
N ALA A 419 -19.75 -4.51 28.93
CA ALA A 419 -20.22 -4.64 30.32
C ALA A 419 -19.29 -5.52 31.20
N ASP A 420 -18.66 -6.53 30.59
CA ASP A 420 -17.64 -7.40 31.21
C ASP A 420 -16.27 -6.71 31.41
N CYS A 421 -16.07 -5.52 30.83
CA CYS A 421 -14.85 -4.72 30.94
C CYS A 421 -14.98 -3.57 31.95
N GLU A 422 -16.18 -3.22 32.41
CA GLU A 422 -16.42 -1.99 33.21
C GLU A 422 -15.61 -1.94 34.50
N GLY A 423 -15.62 -3.03 35.27
CA GLY A 423 -14.88 -3.17 36.53
C GLY A 423 -13.37 -3.43 36.38
N LEU A 424 -12.84 -3.54 35.16
CA LEU A 424 -11.41 -3.76 34.92
C LEU A 424 -10.64 -2.44 34.88
N GLN A 425 -9.42 -2.44 35.41
CA GLN A 425 -8.49 -1.30 35.35
C GLN A 425 -7.11 -1.75 34.87
N GLY A 426 -6.27 -0.81 34.44
CA GLY A 426 -4.87 -1.06 34.03
C GLY A 426 -4.73 -2.12 32.93
N ILE A 427 -3.66 -2.92 33.00
CA ILE A 427 -3.34 -3.97 32.02
C ILE A 427 -4.51 -4.96 31.79
N PRO A 428 -5.24 -5.46 32.82
CA PRO A 428 -6.45 -6.26 32.62
C PRO A 428 -7.51 -5.59 31.73
N ARG A 429 -7.75 -4.27 31.88
CA ARG A 429 -8.70 -3.53 31.03
C ARG A 429 -8.21 -3.48 29.58
N VAL A 430 -6.94 -3.13 29.36
CA VAL A 430 -6.34 -3.07 28.02
C VAL A 430 -6.37 -4.44 27.33
N ALA A 431 -6.05 -5.52 28.05
CA ALA A 431 -6.12 -6.88 27.53
C ALA A 431 -7.56 -7.28 27.11
N ALA A 432 -8.56 -6.94 27.93
CA ALA A 432 -9.96 -7.21 27.60
C ALA A 432 -10.43 -6.40 26.38
N LEU A 433 -10.08 -5.10 26.28
CA LEU A 433 -10.38 -4.27 25.10
C LEU A 433 -9.70 -4.81 23.84
N ASN A 434 -8.48 -5.34 23.93
CA ASN A 434 -7.80 -6.00 22.80
C ASN A 434 -8.56 -7.24 22.32
N VAL A 435 -9.05 -8.10 23.21
CA VAL A 435 -9.90 -9.26 22.86
C VAL A 435 -11.22 -8.81 22.21
N LYS A 436 -11.81 -7.71 22.68
CA LYS A 436 -13.00 -7.09 22.05
C LYS A 436 -12.69 -6.54 20.65
N ARG A 437 -11.50 -5.98 20.43
CA ARG A 437 -11.04 -5.54 19.10
C ARG A 437 -10.85 -6.71 18.15
N GLU A 438 -10.21 -7.78 18.62
CA GLU A 438 -9.99 -9.00 17.84
C GLU A 438 -11.31 -9.67 17.43
N SER A 439 -12.34 -9.68 18.27
CA SER A 439 -13.64 -10.27 17.92
C SER A 439 -14.37 -9.50 16.81
N ILE A 440 -14.32 -8.16 16.81
CA ILE A 440 -14.86 -7.33 15.72
C ILE A 440 -14.07 -7.55 14.42
N ALA A 441 -12.74 -7.61 14.49
CA ALA A 441 -11.88 -7.88 13.34
C ALA A 441 -12.09 -9.29 12.77
N ASP A 442 -12.32 -10.29 13.62
CA ASP A 442 -12.64 -11.65 13.20
C ASP A 442 -14.02 -11.75 12.53
N GLU A 443 -15.04 -11.03 13.02
CA GLU A 443 -16.34 -11.00 12.33
C GLU A 443 -16.25 -10.33 10.96
N TRP A 444 -15.54 -9.22 10.83
CA TRP A 444 -15.30 -8.62 9.52
C TRP A 444 -14.47 -9.53 8.59
N ARG A 445 -13.50 -10.29 9.12
CA ARG A 445 -12.80 -11.36 8.39
C ARG A 445 -13.77 -12.46 7.91
N LYS A 446 -14.80 -12.80 8.68
CA LYS A 446 -15.88 -13.71 8.24
C LYS A 446 -16.72 -13.05 7.15
N VAL A 447 -17.21 -11.82 7.31
CA VAL A 447 -17.98 -11.06 6.29
C VAL A 447 -17.25 -11.06 4.94
N TRP A 448 -15.97 -10.65 4.90
CA TRP A 448 -15.15 -10.66 3.68
C TRP A 448 -14.97 -12.05 3.04
N ARG A 449 -15.01 -13.13 3.84
CA ARG A 449 -14.86 -14.52 3.37
C ARG A 449 -16.17 -15.09 2.85
N ASP A 450 -17.23 -14.96 3.64
CA ASP A 450 -18.52 -15.60 3.41
C ASP A 450 -19.20 -14.93 2.22
N GLU A 451 -19.19 -13.59 2.21
CA GLU A 451 -19.79 -12.78 1.15
C GLU A 451 -18.84 -12.52 -0.03
N ARG A 452 -17.58 -12.96 0.01
CA ARG A 452 -16.62 -12.86 -1.12
C ARG A 452 -16.54 -11.46 -1.75
N LEU A 453 -16.46 -10.42 -0.93
CA LEU A 453 -16.61 -9.04 -1.37
C LEU A 453 -15.28 -8.45 -1.92
N ASP A 454 -15.37 -7.70 -3.01
CA ASP A 454 -14.28 -6.95 -3.65
C ASP A 454 -14.10 -5.53 -3.10
N ALA A 455 -15.15 -4.99 -2.47
CA ALA A 455 -15.19 -3.74 -1.73
C ALA A 455 -16.46 -3.69 -0.87
N VAL A 456 -16.61 -2.67 -0.04
CA VAL A 456 -17.87 -2.32 0.62
C VAL A 456 -18.14 -0.83 0.37
N ILE A 457 -19.39 -0.49 0.07
CA ILE A 457 -19.88 0.89 0.05
C ILE A 457 -20.66 1.18 1.32
N GLY A 458 -20.58 2.41 1.83
CA GLY A 458 -21.26 2.79 3.07
C GLY A 458 -21.38 4.28 3.33
N PRO A 459 -22.26 4.67 4.27
CA PRO A 459 -22.29 6.01 4.82
C PRO A 459 -20.98 6.32 5.55
N ALA A 460 -20.53 7.57 5.52
CA ALA A 460 -19.42 8.02 6.37
C ALA A 460 -19.92 8.62 7.70
N ALA A 461 -21.15 9.12 7.72
CA ALA A 461 -21.82 9.69 8.86
C ALA A 461 -23.33 9.48 8.73
N GLN A 462 -24.07 9.74 9.81
CA GLN A 462 -25.53 9.79 9.79
C GLN A 462 -26.07 10.99 8.99
N ASN A 463 -25.23 12.00 8.77
CA ASN A 463 -25.62 13.36 8.45
C ASN A 463 -24.73 13.96 7.33
N THR A 464 -25.16 15.08 6.77
CA THR A 464 -24.31 16.02 6.01
C THR A 464 -23.55 16.92 6.99
N ALA A 465 -22.84 17.96 6.52
CA ALA A 465 -22.42 19.05 7.42
C ALA A 465 -23.62 19.56 8.26
N VAL A 466 -23.43 19.65 9.57
CA VAL A 466 -24.45 20.12 10.54
C VAL A 466 -24.02 21.44 11.18
N ALA A 467 -24.92 22.04 11.98
CA ALA A 467 -24.62 23.26 12.73
C ALA A 467 -23.40 23.07 13.66
N HIS A 468 -22.72 24.18 13.96
CA HIS A 468 -21.56 24.20 14.84
C HIS A 468 -21.79 23.43 16.15
N ASP A 469 -20.75 22.72 16.59
CA ASP A 469 -20.71 21.87 17.79
C ASP A 469 -21.63 20.63 17.79
N THR A 470 -22.61 20.53 16.89
CA THR A 470 -23.62 19.45 16.91
C THR A 470 -23.22 18.13 16.23
N TYR A 471 -22.04 18.01 15.62
CA TYR A 471 -21.65 16.82 14.82
C TYR A 471 -21.81 15.47 15.54
N GLY A 472 -21.60 15.44 16.86
CA GLY A 472 -21.79 14.25 17.68
C GLY A 472 -20.69 13.20 17.50
N LEU A 473 -21.08 11.93 17.62
CA LEU A 473 -20.16 10.79 17.56
C LEU A 473 -19.91 10.35 16.10
N PRO A 474 -18.76 9.75 15.76
CA PRO A 474 -18.41 9.34 14.39
C PRO A 474 -18.43 7.81 14.17
N PRO A 475 -19.58 7.12 14.31
CA PRO A 475 -19.66 5.64 14.36
C PRO A 475 -19.14 4.95 13.10
N TYR A 476 -19.64 5.34 11.93
CA TYR A 476 -19.31 4.69 10.66
C TYR A 476 -17.85 4.91 10.24
N THR A 477 -17.21 6.03 10.60
CA THR A 477 -15.79 6.24 10.33
C THR A 477 -14.88 5.57 11.35
N LEU A 478 -15.20 5.60 12.66
CA LEU A 478 -14.37 5.04 13.73
C LEU A 478 -14.25 3.52 13.64
N LEU A 479 -15.33 2.81 13.22
CA LEU A 479 -15.29 1.38 12.88
C LEU A 479 -14.09 1.01 12.00
N LEU A 480 -13.73 1.86 11.05
CA LEU A 480 -12.71 1.61 10.05
C LEU A 480 -11.29 1.92 10.54
N ASN A 481 -11.16 2.65 11.66
CA ASN A 481 -9.90 2.77 12.40
C ASN A 481 -9.73 1.59 13.36
N VAL A 482 -10.81 1.16 14.04
CA VAL A 482 -10.82 -0.04 14.87
C VAL A 482 -10.42 -1.28 14.06
N LEU A 483 -10.89 -1.40 12.80
CA LEU A 483 -10.51 -2.47 11.86
C LEU A 483 -9.16 -2.24 11.14
N ASP A 484 -8.61 -1.04 11.19
CA ASP A 484 -7.58 -0.49 10.29
C ASP A 484 -7.76 -0.85 8.79
N TYR A 485 -8.93 -0.53 8.25
CA TYR A 485 -9.21 -0.70 6.82
C TYR A 485 -8.98 0.60 6.04
N PRO A 486 -8.50 0.52 4.79
CA PRO A 486 -8.37 1.69 3.92
C PRO A 486 -9.77 2.16 3.48
N ALA A 487 -9.99 3.47 3.54
CA ALA A 487 -11.31 4.07 3.36
C ALA A 487 -11.22 5.40 2.59
N CYS A 488 -11.86 5.48 1.41
CA CYS A 488 -11.88 6.68 0.59
C CYS A 488 -13.28 7.33 0.58
N ILE A 489 -13.32 8.64 0.83
CA ILE A 489 -14.47 9.50 0.59
C ILE A 489 -14.49 9.94 -0.88
N ILE A 490 -15.59 9.64 -1.57
CA ILE A 490 -15.82 9.96 -2.97
C ILE A 490 -17.16 10.68 -3.13
N PRO A 491 -17.18 11.96 -3.49
CA PRO A 491 -18.40 12.69 -3.79
C PRO A 491 -19.25 12.18 -5.01
N PHE A 492 -20.58 12.35 -4.96
CA PHE A 492 -21.73 11.96 -5.82
C PHE A 492 -23.12 12.59 -5.37
N GLY A 493 -23.59 13.77 -5.84
CA GLY A 493 -24.99 14.28 -5.62
C GLY A 493 -25.20 15.57 -4.77
N LYS A 494 -26.42 15.99 -4.38
CA LYS A 494 -26.67 17.23 -3.57
C LYS A 494 -27.85 17.14 -2.60
N ALA A 495 -27.76 17.83 -1.46
CA ALA A 495 -28.84 17.95 -0.46
C ALA A 495 -29.97 18.86 -0.95
N SER A 496 -31.22 18.48 -0.68
CA SER A 496 -32.40 19.19 -1.19
C SER A 496 -33.62 18.95 -0.32
N SER A 497 -34.13 19.99 0.33
CA SER A 497 -35.40 19.96 1.09
C SER A 497 -36.61 19.49 0.27
N ALA A 498 -36.55 19.55 -1.07
CA ALA A 498 -37.59 19.04 -1.97
C ALA A 498 -37.49 17.51 -2.24
N LEU A 499 -36.31 16.91 -2.06
CA LEU A 499 -36.06 15.47 -2.22
C LEU A 499 -35.85 14.73 -0.89
N ASP A 500 -35.62 15.50 0.19
CA ASP A 500 -35.30 15.06 1.54
C ASP A 500 -36.40 15.47 2.54
N ALA A 501 -37.64 15.65 2.06
CA ALA A 501 -38.80 16.14 2.83
C ALA A 501 -39.37 15.13 3.85
N GLU A 502 -38.75 13.96 4.01
CA GLU A 502 -39.15 12.93 4.98
C GLU A 502 -38.96 13.44 6.42
N HIS A 503 -40.02 13.36 7.23
CA HIS A 503 -39.95 13.79 8.63
C HIS A 503 -39.17 12.77 9.46
N PHE A 504 -37.95 13.14 9.87
CA PHE A 504 -37.08 12.32 10.70
C PHE A 504 -37.16 12.74 12.16
N THR A 505 -37.53 11.80 13.03
CA THR A 505 -37.43 11.93 14.49
C THR A 505 -36.50 10.83 15.01
N MET A 506 -35.58 11.19 15.89
CA MET A 506 -34.66 10.24 16.52
C MET A 506 -35.35 9.60 17.74
N GLY A 507 -35.27 8.27 17.87
CA GLY A 507 -35.80 7.54 19.02
C GLY A 507 -35.04 7.82 20.32
N SER A 508 -35.62 7.46 21.47
CA SER A 508 -35.03 7.65 22.81
C SER A 508 -33.64 7.02 22.96
N ASP A 509 -33.45 5.88 22.30
CA ASP A 509 -32.28 5.01 22.47
C ASP A 509 -31.26 5.21 21.32
N GLN A 510 -31.48 6.24 20.49
CA GLN A 510 -30.70 6.56 19.30
C GLN A 510 -29.86 7.82 19.51
N VAL A 511 -28.69 7.86 18.88
CA VAL A 511 -27.69 8.91 19.08
C VAL A 511 -27.29 9.53 17.74
N GLY A 512 -27.15 10.85 17.69
CA GLY A 512 -26.77 11.61 16.50
C GLY A 512 -27.23 13.07 16.57
N PRO A 513 -26.88 13.91 15.59
CA PRO A 513 -27.45 15.26 15.45
C PRO A 513 -28.92 15.23 15.04
N SER A 514 -29.66 16.28 15.41
CA SER A 514 -31.04 16.48 14.97
C SER A 514 -31.13 16.77 13.47
N CYS A 515 -32.07 16.10 12.79
CA CYS A 515 -32.44 16.38 11.41
C CYS A 515 -33.43 17.56 11.39
N THR A 516 -33.06 18.69 10.76
CA THR A 516 -33.93 19.87 10.67
C THR A 516 -34.05 20.35 9.22
N VAL A 517 -35.24 20.16 8.63
CA VAL A 517 -35.47 20.32 7.18
C VAL A 517 -35.08 21.71 6.66
N GLU A 518 -35.31 22.74 7.47
CA GLU A 518 -35.00 24.15 7.18
C GLU A 518 -33.49 24.42 6.99
N ARG A 519 -32.62 23.54 7.50
CA ARG A 519 -31.16 23.71 7.43
C ARG A 519 -30.51 23.10 6.19
N TYR A 520 -31.22 22.32 5.37
CA TYR A 520 -30.67 21.62 4.18
C TYR A 520 -30.43 22.52 2.95
N SER A 521 -30.25 23.82 3.15
CA SER A 521 -29.68 24.66 2.09
C SER A 521 -28.17 24.38 1.96
N LEU A 522 -27.87 23.49 1.00
CA LEU A 522 -26.69 23.40 0.11
C LEU A 522 -25.70 22.23 0.28
N LEU A 523 -25.52 21.52 -0.84
CA LEU A 523 -24.21 21.36 -1.47
C LEU A 523 -24.25 22.08 -2.83
N LEU A 524 -23.18 22.77 -3.25
CA LEU A 524 -23.04 23.27 -4.61
C LEU A 524 -21.63 23.05 -5.19
N VAL A 525 -21.58 22.32 -6.30
CA VAL A 525 -20.57 22.46 -7.35
C VAL A 525 -21.31 22.67 -8.67
N THR A 526 -20.87 23.64 -9.47
CA THR A 526 -21.37 23.90 -10.83
C THR A 526 -20.76 22.90 -11.82
N SER A 527 -21.54 22.47 -12.83
CA SER A 527 -21.13 21.53 -13.89
C SER A 527 -20.41 20.24 -13.41
N HIS A 528 -21.18 19.13 -13.39
CA HIS A 528 -20.75 17.73 -13.16
C HIS A 528 -20.62 17.23 -11.68
N HIS A 529 -21.78 16.86 -11.07
CA HIS A 529 -21.96 15.85 -9.97
C HIS A 529 -21.49 16.25 -8.51
N HIS A 530 -21.47 15.30 -7.51
CA HIS A 530 -20.78 15.30 -6.14
C HIS A 530 -21.46 15.79 -4.76
N TYR A 531 -21.83 15.23 -3.52
CA TYR A 531 -22.02 14.14 -2.40
C TYR A 531 -21.27 12.80 -2.04
N GLN A 532 -20.76 12.63 -0.83
CA GLN A 532 -19.92 11.49 -0.40
C GLN A 532 -20.52 10.05 -0.29
N PHE A 533 -19.72 9.07 -0.74
CA PHE A 533 -19.69 7.67 -0.29
C PHE A 533 -18.34 7.30 0.34
N THR A 534 -18.34 6.32 1.25
CA THR A 534 -17.11 5.61 1.62
C THR A 534 -16.97 4.34 0.79
N PHE A 535 -15.83 4.15 0.12
CA PHE A 535 -15.38 2.84 -0.37
C PHE A 535 -14.42 2.23 0.64
N LEU A 536 -14.76 1.06 1.18
CA LEU A 536 -13.84 0.19 1.94
C LEU A 536 -13.25 -0.81 0.95
N LEU A 537 -11.93 -0.92 0.90
CA LEU A 537 -11.28 -1.96 0.09
C LEU A 537 -10.90 -3.15 0.98
N PRO A 538 -11.10 -4.40 0.53
CA PRO A 538 -10.64 -5.57 1.25
C PRO A 538 -9.12 -5.57 1.28
N LEU A 539 -8.58 -5.88 2.46
CA LEU A 539 -7.23 -6.40 2.55
C LEU A 539 -7.05 -7.58 1.55
N ARG A 540 -8.07 -8.42 1.33
CA ARG A 540 -7.95 -9.65 0.51
C ARG A 540 -7.52 -9.49 -0.95
N ASN A 541 -7.89 -8.41 -1.65
CA ASN A 541 -7.53 -8.23 -3.07
C ASN A 541 -6.41 -7.20 -3.32
N LEU A 542 -5.90 -6.53 -2.27
CA LEU A 542 -4.65 -5.74 -2.38
C LEU A 542 -3.68 -5.86 -1.20
N GLU A 543 -4.09 -6.08 0.05
CA GLU A 543 -3.25 -5.77 1.23
C GLU A 543 -3.15 -6.86 2.32
N GLN A 544 -3.57 -8.12 2.06
CA GLN A 544 -3.54 -9.22 3.05
C GLN A 544 -2.49 -10.32 2.75
N HIS A 545 -1.23 -10.04 3.10
CA HIS A 545 -0.26 -11.09 3.44
C HIS A 545 0.60 -10.66 4.65
N SER A 546 -0.05 -10.57 5.80
CA SER A 546 0.55 -10.11 7.06
C SER A 546 0.27 -11.07 8.23
N ASN A 547 0.55 -12.37 8.05
CA ASN A 547 1.26 -13.10 9.12
C ASN A 547 1.96 -14.38 8.64
N MET A 548 3.19 -14.20 8.19
CA MET A 548 4.35 -15.08 8.32
C MET A 548 5.56 -14.17 8.09
N GLY A 549 6.71 -14.47 8.69
CA GLY A 549 7.94 -13.79 8.30
C GLY A 549 8.15 -13.94 6.79
N SER A 550 8.23 -12.84 6.05
CA SER A 550 8.69 -12.85 4.66
C SER A 550 9.47 -11.57 4.37
N THR A 551 10.66 -11.53 4.96
CA THR A 551 11.88 -10.92 4.38
C THR A 551 11.76 -10.46 2.94
N SER A 552 12.17 -9.22 2.68
CA SER A 552 12.08 -8.54 1.38
C SER A 552 12.43 -9.47 0.21
N ILE A 553 11.41 -9.73 -0.61
CA ILE A 553 11.51 -10.67 -1.72
C ILE A 553 12.54 -10.13 -2.72
N ALA A 554 13.66 -10.83 -2.81
CA ALA A 554 14.55 -10.66 -3.94
C ALA A 554 13.81 -11.13 -5.22
N MET A 555 13.92 -10.36 -6.31
CA MET A 555 13.32 -10.63 -7.63
C MET A 555 13.40 -12.13 -7.94
N ARG A 556 12.29 -12.73 -8.36
CA ARG A 556 12.20 -14.19 -8.60
C ARG A 556 12.41 -14.51 -10.09
N PRO A 557 12.87 -15.73 -10.43
CA PRO A 557 12.87 -16.17 -11.82
C PRO A 557 11.42 -16.34 -12.26
N TRP A 558 11.05 -15.80 -13.42
CA TRP A 558 9.67 -15.86 -13.94
C TRP A 558 9.50 -16.80 -15.14
N ILE A 559 10.58 -17.51 -15.45
CA ILE A 559 10.71 -18.57 -16.43
C ILE A 559 11.47 -19.73 -15.79
N SER A 560 11.19 -20.94 -16.23
CA SER A 560 12.00 -22.13 -15.97
C SER A 560 12.65 -22.58 -17.26
N VAL A 561 13.85 -23.16 -17.17
CA VAL A 561 14.64 -23.61 -18.31
C VAL A 561 15.17 -24.98 -17.97
N GLU A 562 15.00 -25.95 -18.87
CA GLU A 562 15.50 -27.30 -18.67
C GLU A 562 16.16 -27.88 -19.92
N SER A 563 17.28 -28.59 -19.72
CA SER A 563 17.91 -29.40 -20.74
C SER A 563 17.38 -30.83 -20.69
N TRP A 564 16.92 -31.32 -21.84
CA TRP A 564 16.40 -32.69 -21.98
C TRP A 564 17.18 -33.53 -23.00
N GLY A 565 18.38 -33.06 -23.33
CA GLY A 565 19.42 -33.74 -24.09
C GLY A 565 20.62 -32.82 -24.41
N PRO A 566 21.78 -33.37 -24.82
CA PRO A 566 22.99 -32.59 -25.12
C PRO A 566 22.81 -31.57 -26.26
N ASP A 567 21.73 -31.69 -27.03
CA ASP A 567 21.39 -30.82 -28.17
C ASP A 567 19.95 -30.25 -28.09
N ARG A 568 19.34 -30.25 -26.88
CA ARG A 568 17.98 -29.70 -26.64
C ARG A 568 17.78 -29.02 -25.29
N LEU A 569 17.12 -27.86 -25.30
CA LEU A 569 16.53 -27.23 -24.12
C LEU A 569 15.19 -26.55 -24.44
N ASP A 570 14.26 -26.53 -23.48
CA ASP A 570 13.00 -25.80 -23.55
C ASP A 570 13.01 -24.70 -22.47
N VAL A 571 12.67 -23.46 -22.85
CA VAL A 571 12.33 -22.37 -21.90
C VAL A 571 10.82 -22.34 -21.73
N VAL A 572 10.32 -22.24 -20.50
CA VAL A 572 8.89 -22.23 -20.15
C VAL A 572 8.58 -21.00 -19.29
N GLY A 573 7.49 -20.29 -19.59
CA GLY A 573 7.08 -19.08 -18.86
C GLY A 573 5.58 -18.84 -18.90
N ILE A 574 5.11 -17.82 -18.16
CA ILE A 574 3.71 -17.39 -18.16
C ILE A 574 3.58 -16.02 -18.83
N GLY A 575 2.74 -15.95 -19.86
CA GLY A 575 2.44 -14.72 -20.59
C GLY A 575 1.57 -13.75 -19.79
N MET A 576 1.47 -12.51 -20.25
CA MET A 576 0.62 -11.48 -19.60
C MET A 576 -0.87 -11.89 -19.50
N ASP A 577 -1.30 -12.81 -20.35
CA ASP A 577 -2.61 -13.45 -20.41
C ASP A 577 -2.84 -14.60 -19.39
N ASP A 578 -1.90 -14.85 -18.46
CA ASP A 578 -1.84 -16.03 -17.56
C ASP A 578 -1.59 -17.37 -18.28
N GLN A 579 -1.49 -17.41 -19.61
CA GLN A 579 -1.28 -18.65 -20.34
C GLN A 579 0.17 -19.11 -20.22
N MET A 580 0.39 -20.43 -20.10
CA MET A 580 1.74 -20.96 -20.13
C MET A 580 2.22 -21.13 -21.57
N TYR A 581 3.46 -20.71 -21.83
CA TYR A 581 4.13 -20.80 -23.12
C TYR A 581 5.47 -21.51 -22.99
N ARG A 582 5.96 -22.09 -24.09
CA ARG A 582 7.35 -22.53 -24.22
C ARG A 582 8.06 -21.99 -25.46
N LYS A 583 9.39 -22.05 -25.45
CA LYS A 583 10.23 -21.91 -26.65
C LYS A 583 11.31 -23.00 -26.65
N ARG A 584 11.32 -23.82 -27.70
CA ARG A 584 12.29 -24.91 -27.87
C ARG A 584 13.53 -24.44 -28.62
N PHE A 585 14.68 -24.95 -28.20
CA PHE A 585 15.96 -24.81 -28.86
C PHE A 585 16.43 -26.22 -29.25
N ASP A 586 16.70 -26.41 -30.54
CA ASP A 586 17.33 -27.60 -31.12
C ASP A 586 18.61 -27.12 -31.82
N ARG A 587 19.68 -27.92 -31.79
CA ARG A 587 20.93 -27.60 -32.48
C ARG A 587 20.86 -27.90 -33.98
N GLY A 588 21.39 -26.99 -34.79
CA GLY A 588 21.70 -27.23 -36.22
C GLY A 588 23.13 -26.81 -36.58
N ASP A 589 23.52 -27.02 -37.84
CA ASP A 589 24.91 -26.85 -38.31
C ASP A 589 25.43 -25.40 -38.19
N GLY A 590 24.53 -24.42 -38.22
CA GLY A 590 24.83 -22.99 -38.00
C GLY A 590 24.98 -22.58 -36.52
N GLY A 591 25.06 -23.56 -35.60
CA GLY A 591 25.10 -23.32 -34.15
C GLY A 591 23.71 -23.19 -33.51
N TRP A 592 23.69 -22.95 -32.21
CA TRP A 592 22.45 -22.86 -31.44
C TRP A 592 21.73 -21.53 -31.66
N LYS A 593 20.57 -21.62 -32.30
CA LYS A 593 19.51 -20.61 -32.34
C LYS A 593 18.27 -21.20 -31.66
N PRO A 594 17.23 -20.42 -31.32
CA PRO A 594 15.89 -21.01 -31.14
C PRO A 594 15.54 -21.85 -32.38
N SER A 595 14.80 -22.96 -32.19
CA SER A 595 14.56 -23.98 -33.23
C SER A 595 13.89 -23.45 -34.51
N VAL A 596 13.29 -22.27 -34.45
CA VAL A 596 12.85 -21.43 -35.57
C VAL A 596 12.78 -19.97 -35.11
N ASP A 597 12.70 -19.03 -36.06
CA ASP A 597 12.28 -17.62 -35.82
C ASP A 597 10.80 -17.48 -35.38
N ALA A 598 10.22 -18.56 -34.84
CA ALA A 598 8.82 -18.66 -34.49
C ALA A 598 8.46 -17.94 -33.18
N ALA A 599 7.17 -17.65 -33.06
CA ALA A 599 6.54 -17.21 -31.82
C ALA A 599 6.64 -18.29 -30.73
N TRP A 600 6.36 -17.88 -29.50
CA TRP A 600 6.26 -18.78 -28.34
C TRP A 600 5.08 -19.76 -28.53
N GLU A 601 5.30 -21.04 -28.25
CA GLU A 601 4.27 -22.09 -28.37
C GLU A 601 3.35 -22.05 -27.14
N PRO A 602 2.04 -21.76 -27.30
CA PRO A 602 1.09 -21.83 -26.18
C PRO A 602 0.84 -23.27 -25.75
N LEU A 603 0.96 -23.55 -24.44
CA LEU A 603 0.71 -24.87 -23.84
C LEU A 603 -0.74 -25.09 -23.38
N SER A 604 -1.61 -24.10 -23.60
CA SER A 604 -2.96 -23.97 -23.03
C SER A 604 -2.98 -23.94 -21.49
N GLY A 605 -4.15 -23.69 -20.89
CA GLY A 605 -4.32 -23.53 -19.44
C GLY A 605 -3.82 -22.18 -18.89
N LYS A 606 -4.27 -21.81 -17.68
CA LYS A 606 -3.92 -20.54 -17.01
C LYS A 606 -3.30 -20.77 -15.63
N PHE A 607 -2.21 -20.05 -15.35
CA PHE A 607 -1.31 -20.29 -14.23
C PHE A 607 -0.88 -18.99 -13.55
N LYS A 608 -0.56 -19.06 -12.25
CA LYS A 608 -0.27 -17.86 -11.42
C LYS A 608 0.98 -17.97 -10.53
N GLN A 609 1.77 -19.02 -10.70
CA GLN A 609 3.08 -19.18 -10.06
C GLN A 609 4.07 -19.60 -11.12
N ILE A 610 5.34 -19.24 -10.90
CA ILE A 610 6.50 -19.60 -11.72
C ILE A 610 6.41 -21.09 -12.10
N PRO A 611 6.48 -21.46 -13.39
CA PRO A 611 6.45 -22.86 -13.80
C PRO A 611 7.75 -23.56 -13.38
N ALA A 612 7.75 -24.89 -13.38
CA ALA A 612 8.99 -25.66 -13.30
C ALA A 612 9.03 -26.73 -14.40
N ALA A 613 10.20 -26.93 -14.99
CA ALA A 613 10.47 -27.99 -15.95
C ALA A 613 11.50 -28.97 -15.39
N ILE A 614 11.43 -30.25 -15.77
CA ILE A 614 12.46 -31.25 -15.47
C ILE A 614 12.58 -32.33 -16.55
N SER A 615 13.79 -32.86 -16.70
CA SER A 615 14.16 -34.05 -17.45
C SER A 615 14.66 -35.15 -16.50
N TRP A 616 14.20 -36.37 -16.71
CA TRP A 616 14.75 -37.57 -16.06
C TRP A 616 15.26 -38.63 -17.06
N SER A 617 15.14 -38.36 -18.36
CA SER A 617 15.74 -39.17 -19.43
C SER A 617 15.81 -38.39 -20.74
N PHE A 618 16.76 -38.74 -21.61
CA PHE A 618 16.87 -38.13 -22.93
C PHE A 618 15.56 -38.27 -23.72
N GLY A 619 14.99 -37.14 -24.16
CA GLY A 619 13.74 -37.13 -24.90
C GLY A 619 12.46 -37.07 -24.05
N ARG A 620 12.57 -36.85 -22.72
CA ARG A 620 11.46 -36.59 -21.80
C ARG A 620 11.52 -35.17 -21.27
N LEU A 621 10.37 -34.50 -21.17
CA LEU A 621 10.23 -33.22 -20.47
C LEU A 621 8.92 -33.23 -19.68
N ASP A 622 8.98 -32.98 -18.37
CA ASP A 622 7.83 -32.80 -17.50
C ASP A 622 7.75 -31.34 -17.04
N ILE A 623 6.62 -30.69 -17.27
CA ILE A 623 6.35 -29.29 -16.91
C ILE A 623 5.26 -29.24 -15.85
N PHE A 624 5.45 -28.40 -14.83
CA PHE A 624 4.56 -28.23 -13.68
C PHE A 624 4.14 -26.76 -13.52
N GLY A 625 2.93 -26.53 -13.01
CA GLY A 625 2.44 -25.18 -12.70
C GLY A 625 1.26 -25.17 -11.72
N ILE A 626 1.13 -24.07 -10.97
CA ILE A 626 -0.02 -23.84 -10.09
C ILE A 626 -1.12 -23.11 -10.86
N GLY A 627 -2.25 -23.79 -11.04
CA GLY A 627 -3.43 -23.22 -11.69
C GLY A 627 -4.06 -22.08 -10.88
N LEU A 628 -4.94 -21.31 -11.51
CA LEU A 628 -5.61 -20.18 -10.84
C LEU A 628 -6.38 -20.59 -9.57
N ASN A 629 -6.82 -21.86 -9.49
CA ASN A 629 -7.49 -22.51 -8.36
C ASN A 629 -6.55 -23.01 -7.22
N ASN A 630 -5.24 -22.69 -7.26
CA ASN A 630 -4.18 -23.22 -6.38
C ASN A 630 -3.82 -24.71 -6.56
N GLN A 631 -4.42 -25.44 -7.51
CA GLN A 631 -4.07 -26.85 -7.72
C GLN A 631 -2.76 -27.01 -8.47
N MET A 632 -2.00 -28.07 -8.14
CA MET A 632 -0.84 -28.52 -8.89
C MET A 632 -1.27 -29.23 -10.18
N TYR A 633 -0.76 -28.80 -11.32
CA TYR A 633 -0.93 -29.47 -12.61
C TYR A 633 0.41 -29.86 -13.23
N TYR A 634 0.40 -30.89 -14.10
CA TYR A 634 1.52 -31.24 -14.96
C TYR A 634 1.14 -31.46 -16.43
N LYS A 635 2.15 -31.34 -17.29
CA LYS A 635 2.10 -31.66 -18.71
C LYS A 635 3.42 -32.32 -19.13
N ALA A 636 3.34 -33.48 -19.78
CA ALA A 636 4.49 -34.32 -20.07
C ALA A 636 4.69 -34.54 -21.58
N TRP A 637 5.92 -34.38 -22.08
CA TRP A 637 6.35 -34.67 -23.45
C TRP A 637 7.26 -35.90 -23.48
N GLY A 638 7.13 -36.73 -24.52
CA GLY A 638 8.00 -37.90 -24.72
C GLY A 638 8.33 -38.16 -26.19
N ASN A 639 9.60 -38.48 -26.46
CA ASN A 639 10.06 -38.97 -27.75
C ASN A 639 9.77 -40.47 -27.92
N ASN A 640 8.82 -40.85 -28.77
CA ASN A 640 8.66 -42.24 -29.20
C ASN A 640 9.71 -42.56 -30.28
N ARG A 641 10.56 -43.56 -30.01
CA ARG A 641 11.64 -44.02 -30.92
C ARG A 641 11.16 -44.46 -32.32
N LYS A 642 9.85 -44.69 -32.53
CA LYS A 642 9.28 -45.10 -33.83
C LYS A 642 8.53 -43.99 -34.58
N THR A 643 8.10 -42.92 -33.93
CA THR A 643 7.13 -41.95 -34.52
C THR A 643 7.47 -40.47 -34.25
N GLY A 644 8.60 -40.18 -33.61
CA GLY A 644 8.92 -38.82 -33.16
C GLY A 644 8.34 -38.49 -31.79
N GLY A 645 8.43 -37.22 -31.39
CA GLY A 645 7.98 -36.76 -30.08
C GLY A 645 6.58 -36.18 -30.08
N SER A 646 5.84 -36.39 -28.99
CA SER A 646 4.53 -35.81 -28.76
C SER A 646 4.32 -35.45 -27.29
N TRP A 647 3.28 -34.66 -27.02
CA TRP A 647 2.69 -34.62 -25.68
C TRP A 647 2.14 -36.02 -25.34
N ILE A 648 2.45 -36.50 -24.14
CA ILE A 648 1.91 -37.73 -23.55
C ILE A 648 0.51 -37.46 -22.99
N VAL A 649 0.25 -36.21 -22.57
CA VAL A 649 -1.05 -35.71 -22.13
C VAL A 649 -1.41 -34.45 -22.93
N SER A 650 -2.48 -34.53 -23.72
CA SER A 650 -2.98 -33.43 -24.58
C SER A 650 -3.27 -32.17 -23.78
N ASP A 651 -3.78 -32.35 -22.56
CA ASP A 651 -4.27 -31.32 -21.65
C ASP A 651 -3.58 -31.43 -20.29
N TRP A 652 -3.63 -30.34 -19.53
CA TRP A 652 -3.04 -30.27 -18.19
C TRP A 652 -3.76 -31.19 -17.21
N GLN A 653 -3.02 -32.10 -16.60
CA GLN A 653 -3.54 -33.07 -15.64
C GLN A 653 -3.30 -32.57 -14.21
N SER A 654 -4.32 -32.60 -13.35
CA SER A 654 -4.16 -32.25 -11.93
C SER A 654 -3.44 -33.39 -11.18
N ILE A 655 -2.57 -33.02 -10.23
CA ILE A 655 -1.99 -33.93 -9.21
C ILE A 655 -2.66 -33.70 -7.84
N GLU A 656 -3.67 -32.82 -7.82
CA GLU A 656 -4.39 -32.34 -6.64
C GLU A 656 -3.50 -31.62 -5.62
N GLY A 657 -4.06 -31.27 -4.46
CA GLY A 657 -3.38 -30.48 -3.42
C GLY A 657 -3.36 -28.98 -3.72
N GLY A 658 -3.47 -28.14 -2.67
CA GLY A 658 -3.50 -26.69 -2.78
C GLY A 658 -2.16 -26.06 -2.36
N PHE A 659 -1.54 -25.31 -3.27
CA PHE A 659 -0.17 -24.80 -3.12
C PHE A 659 -0.08 -23.27 -3.23
N LYS A 660 0.82 -22.69 -2.42
CA LYS A 660 1.16 -21.25 -2.43
C LYS A 660 2.56 -20.94 -2.97
N SER A 661 3.43 -21.94 -3.13
CA SER A 661 4.72 -21.80 -3.82
C SER A 661 4.66 -22.28 -5.26
N PRO A 662 5.63 -21.90 -6.11
CA PRO A 662 5.98 -22.67 -7.30
C PRO A 662 6.24 -24.16 -6.99
N PRO A 663 6.03 -25.06 -7.96
CA PRO A 663 6.54 -26.43 -7.93
C PRO A 663 8.07 -26.47 -7.94
N VAL A 664 8.64 -27.48 -7.28
CA VAL A 664 10.08 -27.78 -7.34
C VAL A 664 10.26 -29.28 -7.55
N PRO A 665 10.39 -29.74 -8.81
CA PRO A 665 10.74 -31.12 -9.12
C PRO A 665 12.24 -31.38 -8.92
N VAL A 666 12.59 -32.62 -8.58
CA VAL A 666 13.95 -33.15 -8.68
C VAL A 666 13.90 -34.58 -9.20
N SER A 667 14.96 -35.02 -9.87
CA SER A 667 15.16 -36.41 -10.27
C SER A 667 16.53 -36.90 -9.80
N TRP A 668 16.58 -38.18 -9.46
CA TRP A 668 17.79 -38.92 -9.07
C TRP A 668 17.94 -40.22 -9.88
N GLY A 669 17.09 -40.45 -10.88
CA GLY A 669 17.08 -41.69 -11.65
C GLY A 669 16.03 -41.71 -12.76
N ASN A 670 16.24 -42.61 -13.73
CA ASN A 670 15.34 -42.79 -14.87
C ASN A 670 13.94 -43.24 -14.40
N GLY A 671 12.89 -42.61 -14.90
CA GLY A 671 11.49 -42.86 -14.53
C GLY A 671 11.03 -42.21 -13.21
N ARG A 672 11.88 -41.42 -12.55
CA ARG A 672 11.64 -40.87 -11.20
C ARG A 672 11.51 -39.35 -11.21
N ILE A 673 10.49 -38.83 -10.52
CA ILE A 673 10.43 -37.43 -10.07
C ILE A 673 10.00 -37.40 -8.60
N ASP A 674 10.65 -36.59 -7.78
CA ASP A 674 10.16 -36.16 -6.47
C ASP A 674 9.77 -34.69 -6.61
N LEU A 675 8.48 -34.38 -6.43
CA LEU A 675 7.92 -33.04 -6.62
C LEU A 675 7.60 -32.41 -5.27
N PHE A 676 8.15 -31.23 -5.00
CA PHE A 676 7.98 -30.49 -3.74
C PHE A 676 7.19 -29.19 -3.93
N GLY A 677 6.55 -28.73 -2.86
CA GLY A 677 5.87 -27.44 -2.79
C GLY A 677 5.40 -27.09 -1.38
N ILE A 678 5.12 -25.81 -1.13
CA ILE A 678 4.55 -25.34 0.15
C ILE A 678 3.03 -25.24 0.03
N GLY A 679 2.32 -25.93 0.91
CA GLY A 679 0.87 -25.95 0.99
C GLY A 679 0.27 -24.64 1.52
N MET A 680 -1.07 -24.52 1.41
CA MET A 680 -1.83 -23.39 1.96
C MET A 680 -1.78 -23.28 3.51
N ASP A 681 -1.30 -24.32 4.19
CA ASP A 681 -1.09 -24.46 5.64
C ASP A 681 0.37 -24.21 6.09
N ASP A 682 1.20 -23.72 5.15
CA ASP A 682 2.63 -23.41 5.30
C ASP A 682 3.56 -24.63 5.36
N GLN A 683 3.03 -25.84 5.29
CA GLN A 683 3.84 -27.04 5.36
C GLN A 683 4.49 -27.36 4.02
N MET A 684 5.72 -27.90 4.05
CA MET A 684 6.31 -28.50 2.86
C MET A 684 5.74 -29.89 2.61
N TYR A 685 5.36 -30.15 1.38
CA TYR A 685 4.84 -31.43 0.92
C TYR A 685 5.70 -32.02 -0.20
N ARG A 686 5.59 -33.35 -0.38
CA ARG A 686 6.18 -34.13 -1.47
C ARG A 686 5.13 -34.97 -2.17
N LYS A 687 5.27 -35.18 -3.48
CA LYS A 687 4.54 -36.23 -4.22
C LYS A 687 5.48 -36.87 -5.23
N VAL A 688 5.34 -38.18 -5.43
CA VAL A 688 6.35 -39.00 -6.11
C VAL A 688 5.80 -39.54 -7.42
N TYR A 689 6.59 -39.47 -8.49
CA TYR A 689 6.34 -40.18 -9.74
C TYR A 689 7.36 -41.32 -9.90
N GLY A 690 6.86 -42.52 -10.17
CA GLY A 690 7.66 -43.73 -10.46
C GLY A 690 6.99 -44.56 -11.56
N GLY A 691 6.78 -43.95 -12.74
CA GLY A 691 5.93 -44.49 -13.81
C GLY A 691 4.44 -44.13 -13.66
N GLN A 692 3.94 -44.06 -12.43
CA GLN A 692 2.70 -43.37 -12.05
C GLN A 692 2.95 -42.47 -10.83
N TRP A 693 2.04 -41.54 -10.55
CA TRP A 693 2.05 -40.75 -9.32
C TRP A 693 1.67 -41.61 -8.11
N SER A 694 2.30 -41.37 -6.97
CA SER A 694 2.04 -42.10 -5.72
C SER A 694 0.56 -41.98 -5.31
N PRO A 695 -0.10 -43.09 -4.95
CA PRO A 695 -1.53 -43.09 -4.65
C PRO A 695 -1.84 -42.30 -3.37
N GLY A 696 -2.99 -41.62 -3.37
CA GLY A 696 -3.45 -40.80 -2.26
C GLY A 696 -3.01 -39.34 -2.33
N GLY A 697 -3.00 -38.70 -1.15
CA GLY A 697 -2.65 -37.29 -0.98
C GLY A 697 -1.17 -36.99 -1.20
N TRP A 698 -0.74 -35.80 -0.76
CA TRP A 698 0.66 -35.41 -0.74
C TRP A 698 1.30 -35.82 0.60
N GLU A 699 2.55 -36.27 0.59
CA GLU A 699 3.34 -36.61 1.78
C GLU A 699 3.71 -35.32 2.54
N PRO A 700 3.23 -35.11 3.78
CA PRO A 700 3.61 -33.95 4.58
C PRO A 700 5.02 -34.16 5.16
N LEU A 701 5.92 -33.21 4.92
CA LEU A 701 7.29 -33.24 5.46
C LEU A 701 7.44 -32.54 6.81
N THR A 702 6.32 -32.17 7.44
CA THR A 702 6.19 -31.66 8.82
C THR A 702 7.20 -30.56 9.19
N GLY A 703 6.93 -29.33 8.74
CA GLY A 703 7.70 -28.13 9.05
C GLY A 703 7.14 -26.93 8.29
N LYS A 704 7.16 -25.72 8.88
CA LYS A 704 6.55 -24.52 8.29
C LYS A 704 7.56 -23.62 7.57
N PHE A 705 7.23 -23.22 6.34
CA PHE A 705 8.12 -22.50 5.44
C PHE A 705 7.48 -21.25 4.82
N LYS A 706 8.29 -20.20 4.69
CA LYS A 706 7.92 -18.90 4.10
C LYS A 706 8.33 -18.73 2.63
N SER A 707 9.23 -19.60 2.15
CA SER A 707 9.84 -19.52 0.83
C SER A 707 9.53 -20.78 0.01
N PRO A 708 9.55 -20.71 -1.33
CA PRO A 708 9.64 -21.91 -2.15
C PRO A 708 10.86 -22.76 -1.72
N PRO A 709 10.77 -24.10 -1.78
CA PRO A 709 11.90 -24.96 -1.47
C PRO A 709 12.98 -24.88 -2.56
N ALA A 710 14.11 -25.54 -2.31
CA ALA A 710 15.03 -25.97 -3.35
C ALA A 710 15.39 -27.44 -3.12
N ALA A 711 15.53 -28.22 -4.19
CA ALA A 711 15.83 -29.65 -4.11
C ALA A 711 16.86 -30.03 -5.17
N VAL A 712 17.74 -30.98 -4.86
CA VAL A 712 18.77 -31.48 -5.78
C VAL A 712 19.09 -32.95 -5.51
N SER A 713 19.68 -33.62 -6.49
CA SER A 713 20.32 -34.92 -6.32
C SER A 713 21.79 -34.87 -6.76
N TRP A 714 22.60 -35.72 -6.15
CA TRP A 714 23.99 -36.01 -6.55
C TRP A 714 24.25 -37.51 -6.72
N GLY A 715 23.21 -38.35 -6.66
CA GLY A 715 23.33 -39.81 -6.70
C GLY A 715 21.98 -40.54 -6.61
N SER A 716 21.97 -41.83 -6.99
CA SER A 716 20.76 -42.67 -6.96
C SER A 716 20.24 -42.88 -5.53
N ASP A 717 18.91 -42.84 -5.36
CA ASP A 717 18.17 -42.85 -4.08
C ASP A 717 18.67 -41.79 -3.07
N ARG A 718 19.28 -40.71 -3.56
CA ARG A 718 19.71 -39.56 -2.76
C ARG A 718 19.09 -38.28 -3.30
N LEU A 719 18.39 -37.56 -2.42
CA LEU A 719 18.01 -36.16 -2.65
C LEU A 719 18.20 -35.32 -1.38
N ASP A 720 18.41 -34.03 -1.58
CA ASP A 720 18.64 -33.03 -0.56
C ASP A 720 17.69 -31.86 -0.77
N VAL A 721 16.92 -31.50 0.27
CA VAL A 721 15.86 -30.49 0.22
C VAL A 721 16.13 -29.37 1.22
N PHE A 722 15.86 -28.14 0.81
CA PHE A 722 16.12 -26.91 1.55
C PHE A 722 14.89 -26.01 1.56
N GLY A 723 14.73 -25.23 2.63
CA GLY A 723 13.71 -24.18 2.71
C GLY A 723 14.02 -23.18 3.81
N ILE A 724 13.56 -21.93 3.67
CA ILE A 724 13.67 -20.95 4.76
C ILE A 724 12.42 -21.05 5.65
N GLY A 725 12.65 -21.27 6.95
CA GLY A 725 11.64 -21.32 8.00
C GLY A 725 11.06 -19.95 8.34
N LEU A 726 10.01 -19.95 9.17
CA LEU A 726 9.30 -18.72 9.57
C LEU A 726 10.12 -17.77 10.45
N ASP A 727 11.23 -18.27 11.00
CA ASP A 727 12.23 -17.59 11.82
C ASP A 727 13.40 -16.98 11.01
N ASP A 728 13.27 -17.01 9.69
CA ASP A 728 14.27 -16.68 8.67
C ASP A 728 15.45 -17.64 8.51
N GLN A 729 15.53 -18.73 9.26
CA GLN A 729 16.66 -19.65 9.15
C GLN A 729 16.51 -20.60 7.96
N MET A 730 17.62 -20.91 7.30
CA MET A 730 17.63 -22.00 6.32
C MET A 730 17.66 -23.36 7.04
N TYR A 731 16.79 -24.26 6.62
CA TYR A 731 16.74 -25.65 7.05
C TYR A 731 17.06 -26.60 5.89
N HIS A 732 17.57 -27.78 6.24
CA HIS A 732 17.91 -28.88 5.35
C HIS A 732 17.27 -30.18 5.83
N ARG A 733 16.94 -31.06 4.89
CA ARG A 733 16.60 -32.47 5.13
C ARG A 733 17.04 -33.31 3.93
N ALA A 734 17.62 -34.48 4.18
CA ALA A 734 18.05 -35.39 3.14
C ALA A 734 17.22 -36.68 3.14
N TRP A 735 17.12 -37.32 1.98
CA TRP A 735 16.55 -38.65 1.79
C TRP A 735 17.63 -39.58 1.27
N GLU A 736 17.80 -40.73 1.90
CA GLU A 736 18.77 -41.76 1.53
C GLU A 736 18.28 -43.14 1.96
N SER A 737 18.61 -44.20 1.22
CA SER A 737 18.23 -45.59 1.55
C SER A 737 16.73 -45.77 1.82
N LYS A 738 15.90 -45.16 0.98
CA LYS A 738 14.42 -45.13 1.04
C LYS A 738 13.82 -44.47 2.30
N ALA A 739 14.56 -43.64 3.02
CA ALA A 739 14.06 -42.93 4.20
C ALA A 739 14.57 -41.48 4.29
N TRP A 740 13.87 -40.64 5.06
CA TRP A 740 14.42 -39.35 5.49
C TRP A 740 15.50 -39.57 6.54
N THR A 741 16.68 -38.95 6.37
CA THR A 741 17.85 -39.13 7.24
C THR A 741 17.65 -38.60 8.67
N THR A 742 16.63 -37.77 8.87
CA THR A 742 16.24 -37.18 10.17
C THR A 742 14.72 -37.19 10.32
N SER A 743 14.24 -37.31 11.56
CA SER A 743 12.82 -37.22 11.91
C SER A 743 12.24 -35.81 11.73
N SER A 744 13.08 -34.77 11.91
CA SER A 744 12.74 -33.35 11.77
C SER A 744 13.74 -32.61 10.87
N TRP A 745 13.43 -31.35 10.53
CA TRP A 745 14.29 -30.48 9.73
C TRP A 745 15.52 -30.00 10.51
N THR A 746 16.70 -30.08 9.89
CA THR A 746 17.97 -29.65 10.51
C THR A 746 18.26 -28.18 10.18
N PRO A 747 18.42 -27.29 11.18
CA PRO A 747 18.77 -25.89 10.94
C PRO A 747 20.23 -25.75 10.46
N MET A 748 20.47 -24.88 9.47
CA MET A 748 21.80 -24.64 8.88
C MET A 748 22.50 -23.37 9.41
N THR A 749 22.01 -22.80 10.51
CA THR A 749 22.53 -21.61 11.22
C THR A 749 22.85 -20.41 10.31
N GLY A 750 21.83 -19.64 9.94
CA GLY A 750 21.99 -18.41 9.16
C GLY A 750 20.64 -17.87 8.66
N LYS A 751 20.48 -16.54 8.60
CA LYS A 751 19.22 -15.86 8.25
C LYS A 751 19.20 -15.36 6.80
N PHE A 752 18.13 -15.69 6.07
CA PHE A 752 18.02 -15.47 4.62
C PHE A 752 16.75 -14.77 4.19
N LYS A 753 16.88 -13.90 3.17
CA LYS A 753 15.77 -13.19 2.53
C LYS A 753 15.36 -13.76 1.17
N SER A 754 16.28 -14.34 0.40
CA SER A 754 15.90 -15.16 -0.76
C SER A 754 15.44 -16.54 -0.33
N GLN A 755 14.72 -17.24 -1.21
CA GLN A 755 14.67 -18.71 -1.17
C GLN A 755 16.10 -19.29 -1.32
N PRO A 756 16.35 -20.53 -0.86
CA PRO A 756 17.59 -21.22 -1.17
C PRO A 756 17.70 -21.51 -2.67
N ILE A 757 18.94 -21.66 -3.14
CA ILE A 757 19.30 -22.25 -4.43
C ILE A 757 20.38 -23.28 -4.14
N VAL A 758 20.32 -24.47 -4.74
CA VAL A 758 21.33 -25.51 -4.54
C VAL A 758 21.67 -26.17 -5.87
N VAL A 759 22.95 -26.51 -6.05
CA VAL A 759 23.49 -27.20 -7.22
C VAL A 759 24.44 -28.31 -6.78
N SER A 760 24.61 -29.32 -7.63
CA SER A 760 25.67 -30.32 -7.52
C SER A 760 26.51 -30.33 -8.79
N TRP A 761 27.80 -30.68 -8.64
CA TRP A 761 28.73 -30.93 -9.74
C TRP A 761 29.36 -32.33 -9.70
N GLY A 762 28.90 -33.19 -8.78
CA GLY A 762 29.45 -34.55 -8.62
C GLY A 762 28.93 -35.26 -7.38
N GLN A 763 29.19 -36.57 -7.31
CA GLN A 763 28.81 -37.41 -6.18
C GLN A 763 29.43 -36.89 -4.87
N GLY A 764 28.62 -36.87 -3.80
CA GLY A 764 29.02 -36.35 -2.50
C GLY A 764 29.14 -34.82 -2.44
N ARG A 765 28.62 -34.06 -3.41
CA ARG A 765 28.78 -32.60 -3.44
C ARG A 765 27.46 -31.85 -3.55
N LEU A 766 27.29 -30.87 -2.66
CA LEU A 766 26.27 -29.83 -2.71
C LEU A 766 26.94 -28.46 -2.56
N ASP A 767 26.42 -27.47 -3.28
CA ASP A 767 26.73 -26.06 -3.09
C ASP A 767 25.42 -25.27 -2.98
N VAL A 768 25.17 -24.71 -1.79
CA VAL A 768 23.94 -23.98 -1.44
C VAL A 768 24.21 -22.49 -1.40
N PHE A 769 23.28 -21.71 -1.92
CA PHE A 769 23.34 -20.25 -2.06
C PHE A 769 22.08 -19.58 -1.51
N GLY A 770 22.24 -18.35 -1.02
CA GLY A 770 21.14 -17.49 -0.61
C GLY A 770 21.59 -16.05 -0.39
N ILE A 771 20.65 -15.11 -0.48
CA ILE A 771 20.89 -13.71 -0.15
C ILE A 771 20.58 -13.47 1.33
N GLY A 772 21.57 -12.95 2.05
CA GLY A 772 21.46 -12.59 3.46
C GLY A 772 20.64 -11.31 3.69
N MET A 773 20.39 -11.01 4.97
CA MET A 773 19.66 -9.81 5.41
C MET A 773 20.38 -8.49 5.04
N ASP A 774 21.68 -8.56 4.75
CA ASP A 774 22.60 -7.50 4.38
C ASP A 774 22.74 -7.31 2.85
N ASP A 775 21.87 -7.93 2.06
CA ASP A 775 21.91 -8.05 0.59
C ASP A 775 23.07 -8.89 0.02
N GLN A 776 23.97 -9.43 0.83
CA GLN A 776 25.13 -10.16 0.31
C GLN A 776 24.75 -11.58 -0.13
N MET A 777 25.41 -12.10 -1.17
CA MET A 777 25.29 -13.51 -1.51
C MET A 777 26.21 -14.35 -0.63
N TYR A 778 25.64 -15.36 0.01
CA TYR A 778 26.35 -16.36 0.80
C TYR A 778 26.36 -17.73 0.12
N HIS A 779 27.37 -18.51 0.48
CA HIS A 779 27.66 -19.85 -0.01
C HIS A 779 27.95 -20.79 1.17
N LYS A 780 27.48 -22.04 1.09
CA LYS A 780 27.82 -23.13 2.02
C LYS A 780 27.83 -24.45 1.26
N ALA A 781 28.82 -25.28 1.50
CA ALA A 781 29.08 -26.49 0.71
C ALA A 781 29.11 -27.76 1.56
N TYR A 782 28.71 -28.89 0.98
CA TYR A 782 28.77 -30.23 1.58
C TYR A 782 29.80 -31.10 0.85
N ASN A 783 30.51 -31.99 1.54
CA ASN A 783 31.55 -32.85 0.96
C ASN A 783 31.30 -34.36 1.04
N GLY A 784 30.05 -34.78 1.23
CA GLY A 784 29.65 -36.19 1.27
C GLY A 784 29.65 -36.77 2.68
N THR A 785 30.29 -36.08 3.63
CA THR A 785 30.22 -36.38 5.06
C THR A 785 29.76 -35.15 5.85
N ASN A 786 30.38 -33.99 5.61
CA ASN A 786 30.25 -32.79 6.43
C ASN A 786 29.93 -31.53 5.62
N TRP A 787 29.30 -30.55 6.28
CA TRP A 787 29.30 -29.17 5.80
C TRP A 787 30.72 -28.59 5.94
N VAL A 788 31.29 -28.11 4.83
CA VAL A 788 32.71 -27.71 4.70
C VAL A 788 33.05 -26.51 5.58
N THR A 789 32.07 -25.65 5.88
CA THR A 789 32.19 -24.55 6.83
C THR A 789 31.07 -24.62 7.86
N LYS A 790 31.38 -24.33 9.13
CA LYS A 790 30.39 -24.24 10.21
C LYS A 790 29.41 -23.10 9.94
N GLU A 791 29.93 -21.91 9.65
CA GLU A 791 29.15 -20.72 9.30
C GLU A 791 29.00 -20.57 7.78
N TRP A 792 28.11 -19.67 7.36
CA TRP A 792 27.95 -19.31 5.94
C TRP A 792 29.06 -18.37 5.48
N LYS A 793 29.59 -18.59 4.27
CA LYS A 793 30.65 -17.76 3.69
C LYS A 793 30.07 -16.77 2.69
N GLY A 794 30.22 -15.47 2.95
CA GLY A 794 29.94 -14.44 1.94
C GLY A 794 30.88 -14.58 0.74
N ILE A 795 30.37 -14.38 -0.48
CA ILE A 795 31.16 -14.43 -1.73
C ILE A 795 31.28 -13.05 -2.42
N ASN A 796 31.11 -12.01 -1.60
CA ASN A 796 31.00 -10.58 -1.95
C ASN A 796 29.79 -10.28 -2.85
N GLY A 797 29.58 -8.99 -3.15
CA GLY A 797 28.50 -8.51 -4.03
C GLY A 797 27.13 -8.44 -3.36
N LYS A 798 26.35 -7.40 -3.69
CA LYS A 798 24.99 -7.17 -3.19
C LYS A 798 23.96 -7.37 -4.29
N PHE A 799 22.89 -8.11 -3.98
CA PHE A 799 21.92 -8.57 -4.97
C PHE A 799 20.48 -8.31 -4.56
N LYS A 800 19.65 -7.95 -5.55
CA LYS A 800 18.20 -7.80 -5.39
C LYS A 800 17.39 -8.90 -6.08
N SER A 801 18.03 -9.92 -6.66
CA SER A 801 17.36 -11.16 -7.10
C SER A 801 17.68 -12.37 -6.23
N VAL A 802 16.83 -13.39 -6.31
CA VAL A 802 17.22 -14.77 -5.98
C VAL A 802 18.45 -15.14 -6.85
N PRO A 803 19.41 -15.94 -6.35
CA PRO A 803 20.50 -16.43 -7.19
C PRO A 803 20.00 -17.37 -8.31
N SER A 804 20.87 -17.67 -9.26
CA SER A 804 20.75 -18.85 -10.12
C SER A 804 22.12 -19.51 -10.22
N ALA A 805 22.21 -20.85 -10.17
CA ALA A 805 23.48 -21.56 -10.12
C ALA A 805 23.44 -22.83 -10.97
N VAL A 806 24.49 -23.05 -11.78
CA VAL A 806 24.63 -24.24 -12.63
C VAL A 806 26.00 -24.88 -12.49
N SER A 807 26.13 -26.12 -12.95
CA SER A 807 27.42 -26.73 -13.24
C SER A 807 27.41 -27.36 -14.64
N TRP A 808 28.56 -27.32 -15.31
CA TRP A 808 28.84 -28.07 -16.55
C TRP A 808 29.93 -29.13 -16.37
N GLY A 809 30.39 -29.39 -15.15
CA GLY A 809 31.42 -30.39 -14.88
C GLY A 809 31.98 -30.36 -13.45
N GLN A 810 32.70 -31.42 -13.09
CA GLN A 810 33.33 -31.58 -11.78
C GLN A 810 34.26 -30.40 -11.45
N GLY A 811 34.20 -29.93 -10.19
CA GLY A 811 34.98 -28.80 -9.70
C GLY A 811 34.49 -27.41 -10.15
N ARG A 812 33.40 -27.33 -10.92
CA ARG A 812 32.93 -26.08 -11.54
C ARG A 812 31.51 -25.70 -11.12
N ILE A 813 31.33 -24.41 -10.80
CA ILE A 813 30.01 -23.78 -10.60
C ILE A 813 30.01 -22.43 -11.29
N ASP A 814 28.88 -22.03 -11.87
CA ASP A 814 28.63 -20.70 -12.38
C ASP A 814 27.36 -20.14 -11.75
N VAL A 815 27.48 -18.99 -11.07
CA VAL A 815 26.41 -18.36 -10.28
C VAL A 815 26.08 -16.96 -10.82
N PHE A 816 24.80 -16.62 -10.79
CA PHE A 816 24.21 -15.41 -11.36
C PHE A 816 23.32 -14.69 -10.35
N GLY A 817 23.21 -13.37 -10.49
CA GLY A 817 22.26 -12.54 -9.76
C GLY A 817 22.08 -11.16 -10.39
N ILE A 818 20.95 -10.51 -10.11
CA ILE A 818 20.73 -9.11 -10.50
C ILE A 818 21.25 -8.19 -9.39
N GLY A 819 22.20 -7.33 -9.76
CA GLY A 819 22.78 -6.32 -8.87
C GLY A 819 21.77 -5.23 -8.50
N LEU A 820 22.12 -4.39 -7.53
CA LEU A 820 21.25 -3.30 -7.10
C LEU A 820 20.92 -2.30 -8.22
N ASP A 821 21.75 -2.25 -9.26
CA ASP A 821 21.65 -1.43 -10.47
C ASP A 821 20.88 -2.09 -11.64
N ASP A 822 20.21 -3.21 -11.41
CA ASP A 822 19.45 -4.00 -12.42
C ASP A 822 20.29 -4.74 -13.46
N GLN A 823 21.63 -4.68 -13.42
CA GLN A 823 22.47 -5.49 -14.32
C GLN A 823 22.56 -6.94 -13.84
N MET A 824 22.71 -7.88 -14.78
CA MET A 824 23.04 -9.26 -14.43
C MET A 824 24.55 -9.41 -14.23
N TYR A 825 24.92 -10.03 -13.12
CA TYR A 825 26.30 -10.37 -12.79
C TYR A 825 26.51 -11.88 -12.78
N HIS A 826 27.75 -12.28 -13.04
CA HIS A 826 28.25 -13.65 -13.06
C HIS A 826 29.48 -13.80 -12.15
N LYS A 827 29.59 -14.92 -11.44
CA LYS A 827 30.80 -15.35 -10.73
C LYS A 827 30.96 -16.87 -10.89
N ALA A 828 32.20 -17.31 -11.12
CA ALA A 828 32.52 -18.74 -11.26
C ALA A 828 33.29 -19.25 -10.04
N TYR A 829 33.07 -20.52 -9.68
CA TYR A 829 33.92 -21.30 -8.80
C TYR A 829 34.65 -22.35 -9.63
N ASP A 830 35.97 -22.45 -9.50
CA ASP A 830 36.79 -23.36 -10.29
C ASP A 830 37.83 -24.06 -9.40
N ASN A 831 37.75 -25.39 -9.34
CA ASN A 831 38.74 -26.32 -8.78
C ASN A 831 39.40 -25.90 -7.44
N GLY A 832 38.60 -25.33 -6.54
CA GLY A 832 39.01 -24.96 -5.18
C GLY A 832 38.61 -23.53 -4.77
N GLY A 833 38.53 -22.59 -5.71
CA GLY A 833 38.36 -21.17 -5.41
C GLY A 833 37.30 -20.44 -6.25
N TRP A 834 36.84 -19.30 -5.74
CA TRP A 834 36.01 -18.35 -6.50
C TRP A 834 36.90 -17.49 -7.41
N VAL A 835 36.55 -17.42 -8.70
CA VAL A 835 37.37 -16.80 -9.76
C VAL A 835 37.15 -15.29 -9.82
N GLY A 836 37.87 -14.57 -8.96
CA GLY A 836 37.86 -13.10 -8.89
C GLY A 836 36.55 -12.52 -8.38
N ASP A 837 36.32 -11.23 -8.69
CA ASP A 837 35.08 -10.53 -8.32
C ASP A 837 33.95 -10.72 -9.34
N TRP A 838 32.76 -10.29 -8.93
CA TRP A 838 31.54 -10.38 -9.74
C TRP A 838 31.67 -9.58 -11.03
N LYS A 839 31.45 -10.24 -12.17
CA LYS A 839 31.54 -9.63 -13.50
C LYS A 839 30.15 -9.30 -14.01
N GLY A 840 29.88 -8.03 -14.29
CA GLY A 840 28.67 -7.64 -15.00
C GLY A 840 28.68 -8.21 -16.42
N ILE A 841 27.63 -8.93 -16.81
CA ILE A 841 27.42 -9.43 -18.19
C ILE A 841 26.39 -8.59 -18.95
N GLY A 842 26.09 -7.39 -18.44
CA GLY A 842 25.22 -6.39 -19.06
C GLY A 842 23.72 -6.72 -18.97
N GLY A 843 22.94 -6.01 -19.79
CA GLY A 843 21.47 -6.06 -19.75
C GLY A 843 20.86 -5.33 -18.55
N LYS A 844 19.53 -5.21 -18.53
CA LYS A 844 18.75 -4.63 -17.42
C LYS A 844 17.50 -5.48 -17.21
N PHE A 845 17.34 -6.06 -16.02
CA PHE A 845 16.38 -7.13 -15.76
C PHE A 845 15.46 -6.84 -14.58
N LYS A 846 14.22 -7.33 -14.67
CA LYS A 846 13.22 -7.28 -13.59
C LYS A 846 12.73 -8.65 -13.12
N SER A 847 13.36 -9.73 -13.60
CA SER A 847 13.30 -11.07 -13.00
C SER A 847 14.67 -11.49 -12.49
N ALA A 848 14.74 -12.53 -11.64
CA ALA A 848 15.99 -13.25 -11.43
C ALA A 848 16.50 -13.87 -12.75
N PRO A 849 17.79 -14.24 -12.81
CA PRO A 849 18.30 -15.11 -13.85
C PRO A 849 17.67 -16.51 -13.74
N ALA A 850 17.45 -17.14 -14.88
CA ALA A 850 17.27 -18.58 -14.99
C ALA A 850 18.41 -19.13 -15.85
N ALA A 851 19.35 -19.85 -15.25
CA ALA A 851 20.51 -20.42 -15.94
C ALA A 851 20.38 -21.93 -16.10
N VAL A 852 20.83 -22.46 -17.23
CA VAL A 852 20.92 -23.90 -17.52
C VAL A 852 22.30 -24.24 -18.09
N SER A 853 22.71 -25.48 -17.90
CA SER A 853 23.90 -26.10 -18.49
C SER A 853 23.49 -27.41 -19.15
N TRP A 854 24.01 -27.68 -20.35
CA TRP A 854 23.71 -28.89 -21.12
C TRP A 854 24.96 -29.61 -21.66
N GLY A 855 26.15 -29.03 -21.46
CA GLY A 855 27.41 -29.58 -21.95
C GLY A 855 28.64 -28.86 -21.37
N LYS A 856 29.79 -29.55 -21.38
CA LYS A 856 31.04 -29.02 -20.82
C LYS A 856 31.44 -27.69 -21.47
N GLY A 857 31.66 -26.65 -20.66
CA GLY A 857 32.05 -25.32 -21.12
C GLY A 857 30.91 -24.51 -21.74
N ARG A 858 29.64 -24.89 -21.50
CA ARG A 858 28.46 -24.23 -22.05
C ARG A 858 27.40 -23.93 -21.00
N ILE A 859 26.95 -22.68 -21.00
CA ILE A 859 25.87 -22.15 -20.15
C ILE A 859 24.96 -21.32 -21.04
N ASP A 860 23.65 -21.40 -20.79
CA ASP A 860 22.65 -20.48 -21.32
C ASP A 860 21.93 -19.84 -20.13
N VAL A 861 21.92 -18.51 -20.05
CA VAL A 861 21.24 -17.75 -18.99
C VAL A 861 20.21 -16.80 -19.57
N PHE A 862 19.04 -16.79 -18.95
CA PHE A 862 17.85 -16.09 -19.42
C PHE A 862 17.32 -15.16 -18.33
N GLY A 863 16.61 -14.10 -18.74
CA GLY A 863 15.92 -13.20 -17.82
C GLY A 863 14.89 -12.35 -18.56
N ILE A 864 13.91 -11.82 -17.84
CA ILE A 864 12.93 -10.89 -18.38
C ILE A 864 13.47 -9.47 -18.26
N GLY A 865 13.60 -8.81 -19.42
CA GLY A 865 14.09 -7.45 -19.53
C GLY A 865 13.09 -6.42 -19.02
N MET A 866 13.53 -5.17 -18.91
CA MET A 866 12.63 -4.05 -18.56
C MET A 866 11.43 -3.93 -19.54
N ASP A 867 11.61 -4.39 -20.78
CA ASP A 867 10.64 -4.45 -21.88
C ASP A 867 9.68 -5.66 -21.83
N ASP A 868 9.64 -6.43 -20.74
CA ASP A 868 8.88 -7.70 -20.59
C ASP A 868 9.25 -8.83 -21.57
N GLY A 869 10.24 -8.60 -22.44
CA GLY A 869 10.77 -9.60 -23.35
C GLY A 869 11.66 -10.59 -22.59
N VAL A 870 11.68 -11.85 -23.02
CA VAL A 870 12.71 -12.78 -22.55
C VAL A 870 13.98 -12.55 -23.35
N TRP A 871 15.10 -12.40 -22.66
CA TRP A 871 16.43 -12.24 -23.25
C TRP A 871 17.34 -13.40 -22.84
N GLN A 872 18.27 -13.76 -23.72
CA GLN A 872 19.25 -14.84 -23.56
C GLN A 872 20.67 -14.30 -23.69
N GLN A 873 21.57 -14.82 -22.88
CA GLN A 873 23.02 -14.68 -22.98
C GLN A 873 23.65 -16.06 -22.78
N TYR A 874 24.77 -16.36 -23.45
CA TYR A 874 25.36 -17.69 -23.42
C TYR A 874 26.88 -17.66 -23.37
N TYR A 875 27.44 -18.67 -22.70
CA TYR A 875 28.87 -18.89 -22.56
C TYR A 875 29.30 -20.05 -23.45
N SER A 876 30.32 -19.86 -24.29
CA SER A 876 30.89 -20.92 -25.14
C SER A 876 32.27 -20.50 -25.66
N ASN A 877 33.12 -21.46 -26.03
CA ASN A 877 34.49 -21.18 -26.49
C ASN A 877 35.27 -20.29 -25.49
N ASN A 878 35.06 -20.53 -24.20
CA ASN A 878 35.59 -19.80 -23.04
C ASN A 878 35.15 -18.32 -22.91
N ALA A 879 34.18 -17.84 -23.70
CA ALA A 879 33.69 -16.45 -23.66
C ALA A 879 32.16 -16.34 -23.57
N TRP A 880 31.67 -15.22 -23.03
CA TRP A 880 30.27 -14.80 -23.16
C TRP A 880 30.01 -14.21 -24.56
N ALA A 881 28.78 -14.33 -25.09
CA ALA A 881 28.43 -13.72 -26.37
C ALA A 881 28.43 -12.19 -26.27
N SER A 882 28.85 -11.51 -27.34
CA SER A 882 29.10 -10.06 -27.36
C SER A 882 27.86 -9.18 -27.19
N LYS A 883 26.64 -9.76 -27.26
CA LYS A 883 25.37 -9.07 -26.98
C LYS A 883 24.33 -10.06 -26.47
N TRP A 884 23.36 -9.54 -25.73
CA TRP A 884 22.13 -10.26 -25.40
C TRP A 884 21.26 -10.49 -26.64
N GLY A 885 20.68 -11.68 -26.75
CA GLY A 885 19.71 -12.04 -27.78
C GLY A 885 18.28 -11.94 -27.26
N GLY A 886 17.44 -11.13 -27.90
CA GLY A 886 16.01 -11.05 -27.58
C GLY A 886 15.25 -12.24 -28.16
N LEU A 887 14.43 -12.91 -27.34
CA LEU A 887 13.59 -14.05 -27.76
C LEU A 887 12.13 -13.64 -28.03
N GLY A 888 11.78 -12.38 -27.75
CA GLY A 888 10.45 -11.81 -27.89
C GLY A 888 9.45 -12.36 -26.88
N GLY A 889 8.16 -12.12 -27.16
CA GLY A 889 7.06 -12.40 -26.22
C GLY A 889 6.91 -11.33 -25.14
N LYS A 890 5.93 -11.53 -24.25
CA LYS A 890 5.58 -10.62 -23.16
C LYS A 890 5.22 -11.44 -21.93
N PHE A 891 6.12 -11.50 -20.95
CA PHE A 891 6.05 -12.44 -19.82
C PHE A 891 5.90 -11.71 -18.48
N LYS A 892 5.13 -12.31 -17.56
CA LYS A 892 4.85 -11.67 -16.26
C LYS A 892 6.10 -11.58 -15.39
N THR A 893 6.22 -10.48 -14.66
CA THR A 893 7.16 -10.33 -13.54
C THR A 893 6.45 -9.70 -12.35
N PHE A 894 6.59 -10.33 -11.19
CA PHE A 894 6.15 -9.84 -9.88
C PHE A 894 7.33 -9.90 -8.88
#